data_AF-W4KLM1-F1
#
_entry.id   AF-W4KLM1-F1
#
_cell.length_a   1.000
_cell.length_b   1.000
_cell.length_c   1.000
_cell.angle_alpha   90.00
_cell.angle_beta   90.00
_cell.angle_gamma   90.00
#
_symmetry.space_group_name_H-M   'P 1'
#
loop_
_entity.id
_entity.type
_entity.pdbx_description
1 polymer ?
#
loop_
_entity_poly.entity_id
_entity_poly.type
_entity_poly.pdbx_seq_one_letter_code
_entity_poly.pdbx_strand_id
1 'polypeptide(L)'
;IRTFTTTIPQTSVLPSTTITYSVQTVLSAATPVSLASSGQGVCIGDRLDASADGLLATIVLSSAIGLLLWLLFAILRLRFRQIYGLREWFVQQDLRPKPLKPTLWAFLSPPVPLVPSIPVDVSDAGASPVGDAHLFPSDEELSQRTLWVCFLLSSGWSILGLAAALPLYLVSTPCIQESASQPRFTGFLSTLQDLSLLRLLQLLGDRDISISNPRTQTRAIVDGSDVASNTRIRIIILTVFVIVLGLIPSLWKILHEFTKLAAFRRRWLNVHLRGLEMGWLSARDAPGFSGWGEKHFKDFITRTGLSSSFDNRPSNDIGRNGHTQRSGVDAPLARAEEEKLDVDIQSLFSIGDTQPLALLIEERDEILENLEIAETKYISSFRLSTPDPSIADFTPVPVSDTEGIPYISRPRALRSTARRRRARNPAYASSSLTPTSYVAPSQYYKLGSLRGVNGGRFADEEDPGPSFSDSIHQRVVGTRFQEVNHNSSLYGRLPLGSHIRLEGGVLSPEPIPVPSPLLPDPRRFGPNYVEPSTDTDGGNPSELDKYEGENSERWVDVAHEAPIDFSKDESPPLAEASPVPAHEPSEAGMFNFERRPKIFGPSPSDRMDTFPLRNRGATSRASEVAPPHLRLQAQPPFVRPVTGLDHDDLGIVYADIRSWRTKLKSINQEIADAQNDAYSDIADGVRIKGWLMVGRGLRYIPGMQLIEGRAKEDVRWDELQGENDPLNRLVFWVIVAMAGCLLAIGLTAAAGLAVATAPDYAHYLTFFQPLANHNSFTTGLSTVLAPAVGATLFIAIAIAGLYKSSRLISTASVSANQLIIFKTAFYMLTFVAAIWLTAAGAILYAFGALSTNTSRAKTISDGAIYISVLLLAIVINVAIISPALLMLQPLRLRRVLRNEKEAVTPRQRFRAVYPRTYSPLFASSCCVLAVIFSSTYSLIFPLMSPAAAVLLLLTLIAHRYLIGYVYARTLSQTGGLLQMWLLKRLGTILALQPLLLGLILLSRQLWAEGGVLIAAAVFTVVFVEAYTCFKMRQPGLNSLSHVTQNSLDTFAKRARPKRNQRLTEESSSFAISGRAARTRGSMASVLEMMSVTLAVMPSTTRTRGPVPLQTETLNDLTATERAARTHPDAPPYLPPLSFADHAEEMSSIMYAPELIAPAPIIWLPNDSAGVARSEAYDLQRYHDLRTTLDVRAKEDVHPQRSSSSRAHR
;
A
#
# COMPACT_ATOMS: atom_id res chain seq x y z
N ILE A 1 7.25 -37.76 -56.01
CA ILE A 1 8.70 -38.09 -56.01
C ILE A 1 9.05 -38.52 -57.43
N ARG A 2 10.18 -38.07 -58.00
CA ARG A 2 10.70 -38.58 -59.29
C ARG A 2 11.82 -39.57 -59.02
N THR A 3 11.73 -40.78 -59.56
CA THR A 3 12.78 -41.80 -59.50
C THR A 3 13.79 -41.59 -60.62
N PHE A 4 15.08 -41.58 -60.30
CA PHE A 4 16.16 -41.68 -61.27
C PHE A 4 16.68 -43.11 -61.32
N THR A 5 16.97 -43.61 -62.53
CA THR A 5 17.58 -44.92 -62.77
C THR A 5 18.93 -44.74 -63.44
N THR A 6 20.01 -45.20 -62.81
CA THR A 6 21.38 -45.13 -63.32
C THR A 6 21.98 -46.53 -63.37
N THR A 7 22.28 -47.02 -64.58
CA THR A 7 22.92 -48.32 -64.79
C THR A 7 24.44 -48.20 -64.61
N ILE A 8 25.02 -49.01 -63.73
CA ILE A 8 26.48 -49.12 -63.55
C ILE A 8 26.87 -50.54 -63.98
N PRO A 9 27.77 -50.73 -64.96
CA PRO A 9 28.27 -52.05 -65.30
C PRO A 9 29.14 -52.61 -64.17
N GLN A 10 28.94 -53.87 -63.80
CA GLN A 10 29.84 -54.58 -62.90
C GLN A 10 30.60 -55.67 -63.68
N THR A 11 31.88 -55.78 -63.37
CA THR A 11 32.81 -56.69 -64.02
C THR A 11 33.35 -57.67 -62.99
N SER A 12 32.84 -58.90 -62.98
CA SER A 12 33.39 -59.95 -62.11
C SER A 12 34.51 -60.69 -62.85
N VAL A 13 35.72 -60.58 -62.32
CA VAL A 13 36.88 -61.36 -62.81
C VAL A 13 36.98 -62.64 -61.99
N LEU A 14 36.88 -63.78 -62.68
CA LEU A 14 37.24 -65.10 -62.15
C LEU A 14 38.57 -65.54 -62.80
N PRO A 15 39.36 -66.44 -62.18
CA PRO A 15 40.75 -66.70 -62.56
C PRO A 15 41.00 -67.30 -63.96
N SER A 16 39.96 -67.48 -64.78
CA SER A 16 40.08 -67.88 -66.19
C SER A 16 39.13 -67.16 -67.16
N THR A 17 38.16 -66.37 -66.68
CA THR A 17 37.27 -65.55 -67.54
C THR A 17 36.81 -64.28 -66.83
N THR A 18 36.71 -63.18 -67.59
CA THR A 18 36.10 -61.92 -67.16
C THR A 18 34.70 -61.83 -67.74
N ILE A 19 33.67 -61.70 -66.89
CA ILE A 19 32.29 -61.53 -67.32
C ILE A 19 31.78 -60.17 -66.84
N THR A 20 31.37 -59.33 -67.80
CA THR A 20 30.77 -58.01 -67.56
C THR A 20 29.26 -58.13 -67.70
N TYR A 21 28.50 -57.68 -66.70
CA TYR A 21 27.04 -57.62 -66.79
C TYR A 21 26.46 -56.33 -66.22
N SER A 22 25.42 -55.82 -66.88
CA SER A 22 24.73 -54.59 -66.54
C SER A 22 23.61 -54.85 -65.52
N VAL A 23 23.93 -54.80 -64.24
CA VAL A 23 22.91 -54.87 -63.18
C VAL A 23 22.09 -53.57 -63.20
N GLN A 24 20.78 -53.69 -63.45
CA GLN A 24 19.87 -52.55 -63.43
C GLN A 24 19.42 -52.26 -61.98
N THR A 25 20.34 -51.73 -61.18
CA THR A 25 20.07 -51.34 -59.78
C THR A 25 19.12 -50.16 -59.69
N VAL A 26 17.84 -50.44 -59.42
CA VAL A 26 16.93 -49.43 -58.87
C VAL A 26 17.43 -49.06 -57.48
N LEU A 27 18.04 -47.88 -57.36
CA LEU A 27 18.41 -47.28 -56.08
C LEU A 27 17.14 -46.85 -55.33
N SER A 28 16.44 -47.84 -54.78
CA SER A 28 15.68 -47.64 -53.55
C SER A 28 16.66 -47.13 -52.50
N ALA A 29 16.53 -45.86 -52.13
CA ALA A 29 17.42 -45.25 -51.14
C ALA A 29 17.42 -46.11 -49.88
N ALA A 30 18.61 -46.56 -49.44
CA ALA A 30 18.74 -47.56 -48.39
C ALA A 30 18.01 -47.09 -47.12
N THR A 31 16.90 -47.75 -46.82
CA THR A 31 16.10 -47.44 -45.64
C THR A 31 16.91 -47.79 -44.38
N PRO A 32 17.04 -46.87 -43.41
CA PRO A 32 17.82 -47.12 -42.18
C PRO A 32 17.06 -48.02 -41.20
N VAL A 33 16.76 -49.25 -41.62
CA VAL A 33 16.02 -50.28 -40.86
C VAL A 33 16.93 -50.96 -39.84
N SER A 34 17.36 -50.21 -38.83
CA SER A 34 18.05 -50.76 -37.66
C SER A 34 18.05 -49.86 -36.41
N LEU A 35 17.70 -48.56 -36.51
CA LEU A 35 17.75 -47.63 -35.37
C LEU A 35 16.48 -47.58 -34.49
N ALA A 36 15.38 -48.22 -34.90
CA ALA A 36 14.11 -48.21 -34.15
C ALA A 36 14.04 -49.26 -33.01
N SER A 37 15.06 -50.10 -32.82
CA SER A 37 15.00 -51.31 -31.97
C SER A 37 15.51 -51.13 -30.53
N SER A 38 16.15 -49.99 -30.20
CA SER A 38 16.78 -49.76 -28.90
C SER A 38 15.86 -49.13 -27.84
N GLY A 39 14.70 -48.62 -28.25
CA GLY A 39 13.73 -47.93 -27.40
C GLY A 39 12.48 -48.76 -27.09
N GLN A 40 12.64 -49.91 -26.41
CA GLN A 40 11.47 -50.60 -25.85
C GLN A 40 10.80 -49.70 -24.80
N GLY A 41 9.52 -49.36 -25.03
CA GLY A 41 8.71 -48.65 -24.04
C GLY A 41 8.59 -49.49 -22.77
N VAL A 42 8.58 -48.81 -21.62
CA VAL A 42 8.64 -49.44 -20.29
C VAL A 42 7.25 -49.43 -19.67
N CYS A 43 6.83 -50.55 -19.08
CA CYS A 43 5.59 -50.63 -18.32
C CYS A 43 5.81 -50.32 -16.84
N ILE A 44 4.79 -49.76 -16.19
CA ILE A 44 4.85 -49.36 -14.79
C ILE A 44 5.14 -50.56 -13.86
N GLY A 45 6.37 -50.59 -13.34
CA GLY A 45 6.88 -51.67 -12.47
C GLY A 45 8.26 -52.19 -12.91
N ASP A 46 8.57 -52.15 -14.21
CA ASP A 46 9.80 -52.75 -14.75
C ASP A 46 11.02 -51.84 -14.58
N ARG A 47 10.92 -50.58 -15.04
CA ARG A 47 11.97 -49.54 -14.99
C ARG A 47 11.34 -48.15 -14.91
N LEU A 48 12.16 -47.12 -14.86
CA LEU A 48 11.76 -45.73 -15.07
C LEU A 48 12.05 -45.33 -16.53
N ASP A 49 11.22 -44.44 -17.09
CA ASP A 49 11.47 -43.77 -18.36
C ASP A 49 11.96 -42.33 -18.15
N ALA A 50 12.58 -41.72 -19.16
CA ALA A 50 13.12 -40.37 -19.08
C ALA A 50 12.12 -39.32 -18.53
N SER A 51 10.81 -39.43 -18.77
CA SER A 51 9.84 -38.48 -18.20
C SER A 51 9.60 -38.69 -16.70
N ALA A 52 9.65 -39.94 -16.21
CA ALA A 52 9.57 -40.25 -14.79
C ALA A 52 10.86 -39.83 -14.06
N ASP A 53 12.03 -40.09 -14.65
CA ASP A 53 13.32 -39.56 -14.19
C ASP A 53 13.30 -38.02 -14.14
N GLY A 54 12.79 -37.38 -15.19
CA GLY A 54 12.61 -35.92 -15.25
C GLY A 54 11.66 -35.39 -14.17
N LEU A 55 10.56 -36.10 -13.90
CA LEU A 55 9.64 -35.74 -12.81
C LEU A 55 10.30 -35.91 -11.44
N LEU A 56 10.99 -37.02 -11.19
CA LEU A 56 11.75 -37.24 -9.95
C LEU A 56 12.84 -36.18 -9.77
N ALA A 57 13.52 -35.77 -10.85
CA ALA A 57 14.46 -34.66 -10.84
C ALA A 57 13.79 -33.33 -10.47
N THR A 58 12.60 -33.01 -11.02
CA THR A 58 11.84 -31.80 -10.60
C THR A 58 11.47 -31.84 -9.12
N ILE A 59 11.00 -32.99 -8.62
CA ILE A 59 10.64 -33.17 -7.20
C ILE A 59 11.86 -32.97 -6.30
N VAL A 60 12.97 -33.66 -6.57
CA VAL A 60 14.18 -33.60 -5.73
C VAL A 60 14.81 -32.20 -5.77
N LEU A 61 14.97 -31.61 -6.97
CA LEU A 61 15.60 -30.30 -7.12
C LEU A 61 14.75 -29.18 -6.50
N SER A 62 13.45 -29.15 -6.78
CA SER A 62 12.55 -28.13 -6.20
C SER A 62 12.36 -28.33 -4.70
N SER A 63 12.44 -29.57 -4.19
CA SER A 63 12.47 -29.85 -2.75
C SER A 63 13.73 -29.31 -2.09
N ALA A 64 14.91 -29.57 -2.68
CA ALA A 64 16.19 -29.09 -2.13
C ALA A 64 16.29 -27.57 -2.13
N ILE A 65 15.92 -26.92 -3.25
CA ILE A 65 15.87 -25.45 -3.38
C ILE A 65 14.84 -24.86 -2.39
N GLY A 66 13.63 -25.43 -2.34
CA GLY A 66 12.57 -24.97 -1.44
C GLY A 66 12.94 -25.10 0.04
N LEU A 67 13.51 -26.23 0.46
CA LEU A 67 13.98 -26.45 1.83
C LEU A 67 15.08 -25.44 2.20
N LEU A 68 16.04 -25.19 1.31
CA LEU A 68 17.07 -24.16 1.51
C LEU A 68 16.44 -22.77 1.70
N LEU A 69 15.44 -22.40 0.88
CA LEU A 69 14.72 -21.12 1.02
C LEU A 69 13.93 -21.02 2.33
N TRP A 70 13.25 -22.09 2.75
CA TRP A 70 12.54 -22.15 4.04
C TRP A 70 13.50 -22.04 5.25
N LEU A 71 14.65 -22.72 5.20
CA LEU A 71 15.67 -22.67 6.24
C LEU A 71 16.34 -21.29 6.31
N LEU A 72 16.66 -20.70 5.15
CA LEU A 72 17.17 -19.35 5.02
C LEU A 72 16.17 -18.32 5.61
N PHE A 73 14.89 -18.45 5.30
CA PHE A 73 13.83 -17.64 5.92
C PHE A 73 13.78 -17.84 7.44
N ALA A 74 13.83 -19.08 7.95
CA ALA A 74 13.77 -19.36 9.39
C ALA A 74 14.90 -18.67 10.18
N ILE A 75 16.11 -18.61 9.61
CA ILE A 75 17.26 -17.88 10.18
C ILE A 75 17.07 -16.37 10.06
N LEU A 76 16.75 -15.86 8.86
CA LEU A 76 16.58 -14.42 8.61
C LEU A 76 15.44 -13.80 9.44
N ARG A 77 14.38 -14.55 9.71
CA ARG A 77 13.24 -14.16 10.56
C ARG A 77 13.67 -13.77 11.97
N LEU A 78 14.62 -14.51 12.56
CA LEU A 78 15.16 -14.21 13.89
C LEU A 78 16.09 -12.99 13.87
N ARG A 79 16.87 -12.82 12.79
CA ARG A 79 17.81 -11.69 12.65
C ARG A 79 17.12 -10.36 12.31
N PHE A 80 16.03 -10.40 11.54
CA PHE A 80 15.35 -9.22 11.01
C PHE A 80 13.90 -9.13 11.49
N ARG A 81 13.70 -9.21 12.82
CA ARG A 81 12.40 -9.05 13.48
C ARG A 81 11.67 -7.77 13.05
N GLN A 82 12.41 -6.70 12.75
CA GLN A 82 11.90 -5.43 12.23
C GLN A 82 11.01 -5.64 10.97
N ILE A 83 11.43 -6.50 10.04
CA ILE A 83 10.74 -6.77 8.77
C ILE A 83 9.71 -7.90 8.93
N TYR A 84 10.06 -8.96 9.67
CA TYR A 84 9.28 -10.20 9.73
C TYR A 84 8.33 -10.33 10.93
N GLY A 85 8.45 -9.46 11.93
CA GLY A 85 7.55 -9.34 13.09
C GLY A 85 6.90 -7.96 13.16
N LEU A 86 6.66 -7.33 12.00
CA LEU A 86 6.21 -5.95 11.88
C LEU A 86 4.95 -5.64 12.70
N ARG A 87 3.94 -6.52 12.69
CA ARG A 87 2.70 -6.30 13.47
C ARG A 87 2.91 -6.36 14.99
N GLU A 88 4.02 -6.90 15.49
CA GLU A 88 4.35 -6.92 16.93
C GLU A 88 4.68 -5.52 17.48
N TRP A 89 5.03 -4.55 16.61
CA TRP A 89 5.49 -3.21 17.03
C TRP A 89 4.84 -2.04 16.27
N PHE A 90 4.43 -2.21 15.02
CA PHE A 90 3.86 -1.13 14.20
C PHE A 90 2.39 -0.82 14.53
N VAL A 91 1.61 -1.85 14.87
CA VAL A 91 0.16 -1.73 15.14
C VAL A 91 -0.10 -1.04 16.50
N GLN A 92 -1.27 -0.42 16.66
CA GLN A 92 -1.76 0.10 17.96
C GLN A 92 -1.70 -0.99 19.05
N GLN A 93 -1.35 -0.61 20.29
CA GLN A 93 -0.99 -1.56 21.35
C GLN A 93 -2.05 -2.66 21.59
N ASP A 94 -3.33 -2.28 21.62
CA ASP A 94 -4.45 -3.20 21.91
C ASP A 94 -4.78 -4.17 20.77
N LEU A 95 -4.29 -3.91 19.56
CA LEU A 95 -4.50 -4.73 18.35
C LEU A 95 -3.26 -5.58 17.99
N ARG A 96 -2.21 -5.58 18.83
CA ARG A 96 -0.97 -6.35 18.56
C ARG A 96 -1.17 -7.86 18.74
N PRO A 97 -0.69 -8.69 17.81
CA PRO A 97 -0.63 -10.14 18.00
C PRO A 97 0.36 -10.49 19.12
N LYS A 98 0.10 -11.59 19.84
CA LYS A 98 1.05 -12.11 20.85
C LYS A 98 2.40 -12.43 20.19
N PRO A 99 3.53 -12.02 20.76
CA PRO A 99 4.84 -12.17 20.11
C PRO A 99 5.22 -13.64 19.94
N LEU A 100 5.91 -13.96 18.85
CA LEU A 100 6.30 -15.34 18.57
C LEU A 100 7.46 -15.82 19.44
N LYS A 101 7.48 -17.12 19.73
CA LYS A 101 8.63 -17.77 20.38
C LYS A 101 9.87 -17.65 19.48
N PRO A 102 11.07 -17.43 20.05
CA PRO A 102 12.32 -17.27 19.29
C PRO A 102 12.87 -18.58 18.69
N THR A 103 12.11 -19.68 18.69
CA THR A 103 12.50 -20.93 18.04
C THR A 103 12.35 -20.82 16.52
N LEU A 104 13.32 -21.35 15.76
CA LEU A 104 13.36 -21.28 14.29
C LEU A 104 11.99 -21.56 13.64
N TRP A 105 11.34 -22.66 14.06
CA TRP A 105 10.10 -23.19 13.50
C TRP A 105 8.79 -22.55 14.01
N ALA A 106 8.83 -21.52 14.87
CA ALA A 106 7.62 -20.92 15.44
C ALA A 106 6.64 -20.33 14.41
N PHE A 107 7.08 -20.08 13.17
CA PHE A 107 6.23 -19.62 12.08
C PHE A 107 5.25 -20.69 11.53
N LEU A 108 5.47 -21.97 11.83
CA LEU A 108 4.56 -23.06 11.42
C LEU A 108 3.28 -23.10 12.26
N SER A 109 3.37 -22.68 13.53
CA SER A 109 2.29 -22.72 14.52
C SER A 109 2.07 -21.37 15.24
N PRO A 110 1.83 -20.27 14.49
CA PRO A 110 1.50 -18.98 15.10
C PRO A 110 0.17 -19.06 15.87
N PRO A 111 -0.03 -18.22 16.91
CA PRO A 111 -1.27 -18.21 17.70
C PRO A 111 -2.52 -17.76 16.92
N VAL A 112 -2.34 -17.13 15.75
CA VAL A 112 -3.42 -16.77 14.82
C VAL A 112 -4.11 -18.04 14.28
N PRO A 113 -5.45 -18.13 14.21
CA PRO A 113 -6.15 -19.31 13.73
C PRO A 113 -5.85 -19.63 12.25
N LEU A 114 -5.89 -20.91 11.87
CA LEU A 114 -5.73 -21.35 10.48
C LEU A 114 -6.97 -21.04 9.62
N VAL A 115 -8.17 -20.99 10.23
CA VAL A 115 -9.42 -20.60 9.58
C VAL A 115 -10.07 -19.52 10.43
N PRO A 116 -10.16 -18.26 9.97
CA PRO A 116 -10.83 -17.21 10.72
C PRO A 116 -12.33 -17.47 10.78
N SER A 117 -12.89 -17.34 11.99
CA SER A 117 -14.33 -17.39 12.25
C SER A 117 -15.02 -16.18 11.63
N ILE A 118 -16.19 -16.42 11.05
CA ILE A 118 -17.13 -15.36 10.68
C ILE A 118 -18.26 -15.46 11.71
N PRO A 119 -18.36 -14.54 12.69
CA PRO A 119 -19.40 -14.62 13.70
C PRO A 119 -20.79 -14.45 13.08
N VAL A 120 -21.78 -15.08 13.71
CA VAL A 120 -23.18 -15.02 13.28
C VAL A 120 -23.89 -13.86 13.95
N ASP A 121 -23.64 -13.69 15.25
CA ASP A 121 -24.06 -12.53 16.02
C ASP A 121 -23.07 -11.37 15.83
N VAL A 122 -23.61 -10.15 15.89
CA VAL A 122 -22.94 -8.86 15.66
C VAL A 122 -23.58 -7.77 16.56
N SER A 123 -24.23 -8.18 17.66
CA SER A 123 -24.84 -7.30 18.66
C SER A 123 -23.88 -6.25 19.23
N ASP A 124 -22.64 -6.66 19.49
CA ASP A 124 -21.65 -5.89 20.25
C ASP A 124 -20.82 -4.93 19.37
N ALA A 125 -21.21 -4.75 18.10
CA ALA A 125 -20.47 -3.92 17.15
C ALA A 125 -20.49 -2.44 17.54
N GLY A 126 -19.33 -1.78 17.47
CA GLY A 126 -19.11 -0.43 17.95
C GLY A 126 -18.89 -0.29 19.47
N ALA A 127 -18.93 -1.38 20.24
CA ALA A 127 -18.65 -1.32 21.69
C ALA A 127 -17.16 -1.13 22.02
N SER A 128 -16.26 -1.63 21.17
CA SER A 128 -14.81 -1.36 21.24
C SER A 128 -14.12 -1.69 19.91
N PRO A 129 -13.01 -1.02 19.56
CA PRO A 129 -12.28 -1.30 18.31
C PRO A 129 -11.66 -2.71 18.28
N VAL A 130 -11.30 -3.26 19.45
CA VAL A 130 -10.81 -4.65 19.58
C VAL A 130 -11.97 -5.65 19.37
N GLY A 131 -13.17 -5.34 19.88
CA GLY A 131 -14.38 -6.12 19.61
C GLY A 131 -14.74 -6.11 18.12
N ASP A 132 -14.77 -4.93 17.49
CA ASP A 132 -15.03 -4.81 16.05
C ASP A 132 -13.98 -5.55 15.21
N ALA A 133 -12.70 -5.50 15.57
CA ALA A 133 -11.63 -6.25 14.89
C ALA A 133 -11.77 -7.79 15.02
N HIS A 134 -12.51 -8.27 16.03
CA HIS A 134 -12.88 -9.69 16.17
C HIS A 134 -14.21 -10.04 15.50
N LEU A 135 -15.16 -9.08 15.40
CA LEU A 135 -16.45 -9.25 14.73
C LEU A 135 -16.33 -9.20 13.20
N PHE A 136 -15.42 -8.36 12.68
CA PHE A 136 -15.23 -8.11 11.26
C PHE A 136 -13.81 -8.51 10.81
N PRO A 137 -13.57 -9.80 10.50
CA PRO A 137 -12.29 -10.27 9.99
C PRO A 137 -11.91 -9.57 8.68
N SER A 138 -10.63 -9.23 8.53
CA SER A 138 -10.16 -8.39 7.41
C SER A 138 -10.09 -9.14 6.08
N ASP A 139 -9.97 -8.40 4.98
CA ASP A 139 -9.91 -8.97 3.63
C ASP A 139 -8.77 -10.00 3.47
N GLU A 140 -7.63 -9.82 4.14
CA GLU A 140 -6.55 -10.80 4.16
C GLU A 140 -6.98 -12.11 4.84
N GLU A 141 -7.62 -12.03 6.01
CA GLU A 141 -8.15 -13.17 6.74
C GLU A 141 -9.25 -13.89 5.95
N LEU A 142 -10.13 -13.13 5.29
CA LEU A 142 -11.12 -13.68 4.35
C LEU A 142 -10.44 -14.37 3.15
N SER A 143 -9.28 -13.88 2.70
CA SER A 143 -8.50 -14.56 1.65
C SER A 143 -7.91 -15.89 2.15
N GLN A 144 -7.39 -15.93 3.39
CA GLN A 144 -6.95 -17.16 4.05
C GLN A 144 -8.11 -18.18 4.16
N ARG A 145 -9.32 -17.71 4.47
CA ARG A 145 -10.53 -18.55 4.46
C ARG A 145 -10.85 -19.09 3.06
N THR A 146 -10.68 -18.31 1.98
CA THR A 146 -10.86 -18.84 0.62
C THR A 146 -9.78 -19.85 0.22
N LEU A 147 -8.53 -19.65 0.63
CA LEU A 147 -7.46 -20.64 0.41
C LEU A 147 -7.74 -21.96 1.14
N TRP A 148 -8.34 -21.91 2.34
CA TRP A 148 -8.79 -23.12 3.05
C TRP A 148 -9.88 -23.88 2.29
N VAL A 149 -10.81 -23.17 1.62
CA VAL A 149 -11.77 -23.82 0.72
C VAL A 149 -11.05 -24.46 -0.47
N CYS A 150 -10.14 -23.76 -1.13
CA CYS A 150 -9.34 -24.30 -2.23
C CYS A 150 -8.57 -25.58 -1.82
N PHE A 151 -7.95 -25.57 -0.63
CA PHE A 151 -7.26 -26.73 -0.08
C PHE A 151 -8.22 -27.92 0.12
N LEU A 152 -9.37 -27.72 0.78
CA LEU A 152 -10.36 -28.79 0.98
C LEU A 152 -10.87 -29.39 -0.34
N LEU A 153 -11.05 -28.57 -1.38
CA LEU A 153 -11.41 -29.05 -2.72
C LEU A 153 -10.30 -29.90 -3.33
N SER A 154 -9.07 -29.40 -3.32
CA SER A 154 -7.91 -30.11 -3.90
C SER A 154 -7.59 -31.41 -3.15
N SER A 155 -7.70 -31.43 -1.82
CA SER A 155 -7.58 -32.66 -1.00
C SER A 155 -8.72 -33.64 -1.25
N GLY A 156 -9.98 -33.17 -1.38
CA GLY A 156 -11.11 -34.03 -1.75
C GLY A 156 -10.92 -34.69 -3.11
N TRP A 157 -10.45 -33.93 -4.11
CA TRP A 157 -10.07 -34.45 -5.42
C TRP A 157 -8.85 -35.37 -5.37
N SER A 158 -7.88 -35.12 -4.48
CA SER A 158 -6.73 -36.01 -4.26
C SER A 158 -7.16 -37.39 -3.79
N ILE A 159 -8.09 -37.43 -2.82
CA ILE A 159 -8.67 -38.69 -2.32
C ILE A 159 -9.46 -39.39 -3.42
N LEU A 160 -10.33 -38.67 -4.15
CA LEU A 160 -11.13 -39.25 -5.24
C LEU A 160 -10.26 -39.76 -6.41
N GLY A 161 -9.22 -39.02 -6.77
CA GLY A 161 -8.26 -39.41 -7.82
C GLY A 161 -7.47 -40.67 -7.45
N LEU A 162 -6.87 -40.69 -6.25
CA LEU A 162 -6.01 -41.79 -5.82
C LEU A 162 -6.79 -43.04 -5.38
N ALA A 163 -7.94 -42.89 -4.72
CA ALA A 163 -8.70 -44.01 -4.16
C ALA A 163 -9.80 -44.57 -5.09
N ALA A 164 -10.24 -43.81 -6.10
CA ALA A 164 -11.29 -44.26 -7.03
C ALA A 164 -10.83 -44.28 -8.50
N ALA A 165 -10.28 -43.18 -9.03
CA ALA A 165 -9.90 -43.12 -10.45
C ALA A 165 -8.66 -43.97 -10.79
N LEU A 166 -7.59 -43.90 -9.99
CA LEU A 166 -6.37 -44.67 -10.23
C LEU A 166 -6.60 -46.19 -10.21
N PRO A 167 -7.32 -46.79 -9.23
CA PRO A 167 -7.68 -48.21 -9.29
C PRO A 167 -8.53 -48.58 -10.52
N LEU A 168 -9.46 -47.71 -10.92
CA LEU A 168 -10.31 -47.90 -12.10
C LEU A 168 -9.49 -47.99 -13.41
N TYR A 169 -8.34 -47.30 -13.46
CA TYR A 169 -7.41 -47.29 -14.59
C TYR A 169 -6.43 -48.45 -14.59
N LEU A 170 -5.96 -48.91 -13.41
CA LEU A 170 -4.88 -49.92 -13.33
C LEU A 170 -5.37 -51.37 -13.15
N VAL A 171 -6.46 -51.60 -12.41
CA VAL A 171 -6.89 -52.97 -12.07
C VAL A 171 -7.36 -53.72 -13.34
N SER A 172 -6.79 -54.91 -13.60
CA SER A 172 -7.13 -55.76 -14.75
C SER A 172 -7.17 -55.03 -16.10
N THR A 173 -6.15 -54.23 -16.38
CA THR A 173 -5.85 -53.67 -17.70
C THR A 173 -4.37 -53.92 -18.04
N PRO A 174 -4.02 -54.21 -19.31
CA PRO A 174 -2.62 -54.21 -19.75
C PRO A 174 -2.01 -52.81 -19.65
N CYS A 175 -0.69 -52.69 -19.74
CA CYS A 175 -0.03 -51.38 -19.79
C CYS A 175 -0.23 -50.69 -21.15
N ILE A 176 0.03 -49.39 -21.20
CA ILE A 176 -0.22 -48.60 -22.40
C ILE A 176 0.69 -48.98 -23.57
N GLN A 177 1.88 -49.53 -23.30
CA GLN A 177 2.82 -50.01 -24.32
C GLN A 177 2.38 -51.32 -24.99
N GLU A 178 1.64 -52.18 -24.27
CA GLU A 178 1.06 -53.42 -24.82
C GLU A 178 -0.19 -53.16 -25.68
N SER A 179 -0.89 -52.05 -25.41
CA SER A 179 -2.20 -51.73 -25.98
C SER A 179 -2.20 -50.57 -26.97
N ALA A 180 -1.12 -49.79 -27.08
CA ALA A 180 -0.96 -48.75 -28.09
C ALA A 180 -0.32 -49.28 -29.38
N SER A 181 -0.73 -48.72 -30.52
CA SER A 181 -0.06 -48.96 -31.80
C SER A 181 1.39 -48.45 -31.75
N GLN A 182 2.34 -49.27 -32.22
CA GLN A 182 3.74 -48.86 -32.34
C GLN A 182 3.88 -47.59 -33.21
N PRO A 183 4.72 -46.62 -32.79
CA PRO A 183 4.97 -45.39 -33.57
C PRO A 183 5.67 -45.72 -34.88
N ARG A 184 5.47 -44.86 -35.90
CA ARG A 184 6.05 -45.07 -37.24
C ARG A 184 7.50 -44.60 -37.36
N PHE A 185 7.93 -43.69 -36.49
CA PHE A 185 9.25 -43.06 -36.51
C PHE A 185 9.98 -43.26 -35.18
N THR A 186 9.73 -42.40 -34.19
CA THR A 186 10.42 -42.37 -32.89
C THR A 186 9.52 -41.78 -31.80
N GLY A 187 9.99 -41.79 -30.55
CA GLY A 187 9.22 -41.39 -29.36
C GLY A 187 8.41 -42.54 -28.76
N PHE A 188 7.92 -42.36 -27.53
CA PHE A 188 7.20 -43.40 -26.79
C PHE A 188 6.18 -42.78 -25.82
N LEU A 189 5.21 -43.59 -25.39
CA LEU A 189 4.33 -43.21 -24.28
C LEU A 189 5.07 -43.45 -22.95
N SER A 190 4.79 -42.58 -21.98
CA SER A 190 5.51 -42.49 -20.71
C SER A 190 4.85 -43.32 -19.62
N THR A 191 5.63 -43.81 -18.63
CA THR A 191 5.09 -44.54 -17.46
C THR A 191 4.16 -43.68 -16.60
N LEU A 192 4.25 -42.34 -16.71
CA LEU A 192 3.31 -41.41 -16.08
C LEU A 192 1.96 -41.38 -16.83
N GLN A 193 1.95 -41.65 -18.14
CA GLN A 193 0.70 -41.71 -18.93
C GLN A 193 -0.07 -43.01 -18.67
N ASP A 194 0.59 -44.09 -18.25
CA ASP A 194 -0.01 -45.32 -17.71
C ASP A 194 -0.95 -45.04 -16.51
N LEU A 195 -0.66 -43.99 -15.73
CA LEU A 195 -1.44 -43.56 -14.57
C LEU A 195 -2.61 -42.61 -14.94
N SER A 196 -2.85 -42.38 -16.23
CA SER A 196 -3.87 -41.46 -16.74
C SER A 196 -5.04 -42.18 -17.43
N LEU A 197 -6.09 -41.43 -17.73
CA LEU A 197 -7.22 -41.89 -18.53
C LEU A 197 -6.82 -42.47 -19.91
N LEU A 198 -5.66 -42.09 -20.46
CA LEU A 198 -5.18 -42.54 -21.77
C LEU A 198 -5.12 -44.09 -21.86
N ARG A 199 -4.80 -44.78 -20.75
CA ARG A 199 -4.79 -46.24 -20.65
C ARG A 199 -6.14 -46.90 -20.96
N LEU A 200 -7.25 -46.38 -20.40
CA LEU A 200 -8.60 -46.85 -20.75
C LEU A 200 -9.00 -46.46 -22.19
N LEU A 201 -8.51 -45.31 -22.69
CA LEU A 201 -8.86 -44.83 -24.02
C LEU A 201 -8.16 -45.60 -25.14
N GLN A 202 -6.99 -46.21 -24.92
CA GLN A 202 -6.41 -47.11 -25.95
C GLN A 202 -7.18 -48.43 -26.05
N LEU A 203 -7.64 -48.99 -24.93
CA LEU A 203 -8.49 -50.20 -24.89
C LEU A 203 -9.87 -50.04 -25.57
N LEU A 204 -10.28 -48.80 -25.84
CA LEU A 204 -11.49 -48.47 -26.61
C LEU A 204 -11.17 -48.10 -28.08
N GLY A 205 -9.96 -48.38 -28.57
CA GLY A 205 -9.52 -48.02 -29.91
C GLY A 205 -9.74 -49.14 -30.93
N ASP A 206 -10.65 -48.93 -31.89
CA ASP A 206 -10.76 -49.80 -33.07
C ASP A 206 -9.49 -49.73 -33.94
N ARG A 207 -8.57 -50.69 -33.79
CA ARG A 207 -7.72 -51.27 -34.86
C ARG A 207 -6.80 -52.40 -34.37
N ASP A 208 -6.86 -53.52 -35.09
CA ASP A 208 -5.78 -54.44 -35.43
C ASP A 208 -4.62 -54.60 -34.43
N ILE A 209 -4.88 -55.27 -33.31
CA ILE A 209 -3.86 -56.11 -32.67
C ILE A 209 -3.59 -57.27 -33.64
N SER A 210 -2.36 -57.38 -34.15
CA SER A 210 -2.02 -58.26 -35.28
C SER A 210 -1.88 -59.74 -34.89
N ILE A 211 -3.00 -60.39 -34.55
CA ILE A 211 -3.12 -61.85 -34.42
C ILE A 211 -3.37 -62.43 -35.83
N SER A 212 -2.64 -63.48 -36.19
CA SER A 212 -2.40 -63.92 -37.57
C SER A 212 -3.54 -64.68 -38.28
N ASN A 213 -4.81 -64.44 -37.93
CA ASN A 213 -5.97 -65.14 -38.51
C ASN A 213 -7.02 -64.17 -39.12
N PRO A 214 -7.09 -64.03 -40.46
CA PRO A 214 -8.00 -63.09 -41.10
C PRO A 214 -9.39 -63.70 -41.39
N ARG A 215 -10.30 -63.70 -40.40
CA ARG A 215 -11.76 -63.86 -40.63
C ARG A 215 -12.61 -63.38 -39.44
N THR A 216 -13.67 -62.64 -39.76
CA THR A 216 -14.66 -62.02 -38.85
C THR A 216 -14.15 -60.87 -37.97
N GLN A 217 -15.07 -60.07 -37.44
CA GLN A 217 -14.87 -58.67 -37.04
C GLN A 217 -13.84 -58.48 -35.92
N THR A 218 -12.83 -57.64 -36.16
CA THR A 218 -11.76 -57.32 -35.21
C THR A 218 -12.25 -56.41 -34.08
N ARG A 219 -12.28 -56.96 -32.86
CA ARG A 219 -12.33 -56.21 -31.59
C ARG A 219 -11.01 -56.39 -30.82
N ALA A 220 -10.79 -55.60 -29.77
CA ALA A 220 -9.65 -55.74 -28.87
C ALA A 220 -9.78 -57.00 -28.00
N ILE A 221 -9.42 -58.16 -28.58
CA ILE A 221 -9.36 -59.45 -27.90
C ILE A 221 -8.06 -59.52 -27.10
N VAL A 222 -8.16 -59.37 -25.78
CA VAL A 222 -7.06 -59.67 -24.85
C VAL A 222 -7.39 -61.00 -24.17
N ASP A 223 -6.44 -61.94 -24.20
CA ASP A 223 -6.56 -63.30 -23.65
C ASP A 223 -7.86 -64.04 -24.02
N GLY A 224 -8.33 -63.83 -25.26
CA GLY A 224 -9.55 -64.48 -25.78
C GLY A 224 -10.87 -63.82 -25.37
N SER A 225 -10.85 -62.67 -24.68
CA SER A 225 -12.05 -61.99 -24.15
C SER A 225 -12.30 -60.59 -24.76
N ASP A 226 -13.57 -60.19 -24.88
CA ASP A 226 -13.98 -58.89 -25.40
C ASP A 226 -14.02 -57.81 -24.28
N VAL A 227 -12.87 -57.18 -24.07
CA VAL A 227 -12.64 -56.23 -22.97
C VAL A 227 -13.40 -54.91 -23.17
N ALA A 228 -13.83 -54.57 -24.40
CA ALA A 228 -14.44 -53.28 -24.72
C ALA A 228 -15.71 -52.99 -23.90
N SER A 229 -16.48 -54.03 -23.58
CA SER A 229 -17.66 -53.97 -22.69
C SER A 229 -17.31 -53.48 -21.28
N ASN A 230 -16.28 -54.06 -20.67
CA ASN A 230 -15.76 -53.71 -19.34
C ASN A 230 -15.17 -52.28 -19.36
N THR A 231 -14.35 -51.95 -20.36
CA THR A 231 -13.80 -50.60 -20.55
C THR A 231 -14.90 -49.53 -20.62
N ARG A 232 -16.00 -49.79 -21.34
CA ARG A 232 -17.14 -48.85 -21.38
C ARG A 232 -17.83 -48.69 -20.03
N ILE A 233 -18.05 -49.79 -19.29
CA ILE A 233 -18.62 -49.74 -17.93
C ILE A 233 -17.73 -48.88 -17.01
N ARG A 234 -16.41 -49.01 -17.09
CA ARG A 234 -15.48 -48.15 -16.33
C ARG A 234 -15.59 -46.67 -16.70
N ILE A 235 -15.74 -46.34 -17.99
CA ILE A 235 -15.95 -44.95 -18.42
C ILE A 235 -17.27 -44.39 -17.88
N ILE A 236 -18.34 -45.20 -17.83
CA ILE A 236 -19.62 -44.79 -17.21
C ILE A 236 -19.46 -44.57 -15.70
N ILE A 237 -18.74 -45.45 -14.99
CA ILE A 237 -18.41 -45.25 -13.56
C ILE A 237 -17.62 -43.96 -13.35
N LEU A 238 -16.66 -43.66 -14.25
CA LEU A 238 -15.90 -42.41 -14.22
C LEU A 238 -16.79 -41.17 -14.41
N THR A 239 -17.73 -41.17 -15.37
CA THR A 239 -18.62 -40.00 -15.55
C THR A 239 -19.52 -39.78 -14.34
N VAL A 240 -20.00 -40.86 -13.71
CA VAL A 240 -20.74 -40.80 -12.43
C VAL A 240 -19.86 -40.23 -11.31
N PHE A 241 -18.60 -40.67 -11.16
CA PHE A 241 -17.69 -40.12 -10.16
C PHE A 241 -17.37 -38.63 -10.40
N VAL A 242 -17.15 -38.21 -11.65
CA VAL A 242 -16.91 -36.81 -12.00
C VAL A 242 -18.07 -35.92 -11.58
N ILE A 243 -19.31 -36.32 -11.88
CA ILE A 243 -20.52 -35.53 -11.57
C ILE A 243 -20.86 -35.61 -10.09
N VAL A 244 -21.04 -36.81 -9.54
CA VAL A 244 -21.65 -37.04 -8.22
C VAL A 244 -20.66 -36.83 -7.07
N LEU A 245 -19.38 -37.20 -7.25
CA LEU A 245 -18.36 -37.12 -6.20
C LEU A 245 -17.38 -35.95 -6.41
N GLY A 246 -17.02 -35.63 -7.66
CA GLY A 246 -16.11 -34.54 -7.99
C GLY A 246 -16.77 -33.15 -8.00
N LEU A 247 -17.90 -33.03 -8.70
CA LEU A 247 -18.51 -31.74 -9.06
C LEU A 247 -19.63 -31.29 -8.10
N ILE A 248 -20.57 -32.15 -7.72
CA ILE A 248 -21.67 -31.76 -6.82
C ILE A 248 -21.17 -31.33 -5.42
N PRO A 249 -20.26 -32.07 -4.73
CA PRO A 249 -19.80 -31.70 -3.40
C PRO A 249 -18.92 -30.43 -3.41
N SER A 250 -18.10 -30.25 -4.45
CA SER A 250 -17.25 -29.07 -4.62
C SER A 250 -18.08 -27.81 -4.89
N LEU A 251 -19.05 -27.91 -5.79
CA LEU A 251 -20.04 -26.86 -6.07
C LEU A 251 -20.82 -26.47 -4.82
N TRP A 252 -21.35 -27.46 -4.08
CA TRP A 252 -22.07 -27.21 -2.83
C TRP A 252 -21.20 -26.48 -1.80
N LYS A 253 -19.95 -26.92 -1.61
CA LYS A 253 -19.01 -26.28 -0.67
C LYS A 253 -18.67 -24.84 -1.07
N ILE A 254 -18.43 -24.57 -2.36
CA ILE A 254 -18.20 -23.20 -2.86
C ILE A 254 -19.43 -22.32 -2.63
N LEU A 255 -20.62 -22.77 -3.03
CA LEU A 255 -21.85 -21.97 -2.91
C LEU A 255 -22.26 -21.73 -1.45
N HIS A 256 -21.99 -22.68 -0.56
CA HIS A 256 -22.23 -22.54 0.88
C HIS A 256 -21.31 -21.47 1.51
N GLU A 257 -20.00 -21.50 1.23
CA GLU A 257 -19.07 -20.46 1.74
C GLU A 257 -19.26 -19.10 1.04
N PHE A 258 -19.61 -19.08 -0.25
CA PHE A 258 -20.04 -17.87 -0.95
C PHE A 258 -21.29 -17.25 -0.30
N THR A 259 -22.25 -18.08 0.13
CA THR A 259 -23.45 -17.61 0.84
C THR A 259 -23.12 -17.05 2.23
N LYS A 260 -22.10 -17.60 2.92
CA LYS A 260 -21.57 -17.03 4.16
C LYS A 260 -20.89 -15.67 3.92
N LEU A 261 -20.05 -15.52 2.90
CA LEU A 261 -19.45 -14.21 2.57
C LEU A 261 -20.51 -13.20 2.12
N ALA A 262 -21.56 -13.63 1.40
CA ALA A 262 -22.70 -12.79 1.05
C ALA A 262 -23.45 -12.26 2.28
N ALA A 263 -23.69 -13.13 3.28
CA ALA A 263 -24.30 -12.73 4.54
C ALA A 263 -23.37 -11.81 5.36
N PHE A 264 -22.07 -12.14 5.43
CA PHE A 264 -21.06 -11.32 6.09
C PHE A 264 -20.99 -9.90 5.52
N ARG A 265 -20.82 -9.75 4.19
CA ARG A 265 -20.74 -8.42 3.57
C ARG A 265 -22.01 -7.60 3.77
N ARG A 266 -23.19 -8.24 3.79
CA ARG A 266 -24.46 -7.57 4.15
C ARG A 266 -24.45 -7.06 5.60
N ARG A 267 -23.92 -7.83 6.57
CA ARG A 267 -23.78 -7.36 7.96
C ARG A 267 -22.72 -6.26 8.11
N TRP A 268 -21.60 -6.37 7.41
CA TRP A 268 -20.54 -5.35 7.41
C TRP A 268 -21.06 -4.01 6.83
N LEU A 269 -21.78 -4.04 5.70
CA LEU A 269 -22.44 -2.87 5.13
C LEU A 269 -23.53 -2.28 6.05
N ASN A 270 -24.37 -3.12 6.67
CA ASN A 270 -25.53 -2.64 7.43
C ASN A 270 -25.21 -2.26 8.89
N VAL A 271 -24.29 -2.97 9.55
CA VAL A 271 -24.00 -2.83 10.99
C VAL A 271 -22.74 -2.00 11.20
N HIS A 272 -21.58 -2.48 10.72
CA HIS A 272 -20.30 -1.78 10.89
C HIS A 272 -20.34 -0.40 10.22
N LEU A 273 -20.76 -0.36 8.95
CA LEU A 273 -20.83 0.86 8.15
C LEU A 273 -22.15 1.64 8.27
N ARG A 274 -23.14 1.13 9.04
CA ARG A 274 -24.48 1.75 9.23
C ARG A 274 -25.23 2.13 7.94
N GLY A 275 -24.94 1.43 6.84
CA GLY A 275 -25.46 1.68 5.49
C GLY A 275 -24.73 2.76 4.70
N LEU A 276 -23.62 3.32 5.20
CA LEU A 276 -22.87 4.37 4.52
C LEU A 276 -22.04 3.84 3.35
N GLU A 277 -22.12 4.58 2.25
CA GLU A 277 -21.32 4.47 1.04
C GLU A 277 -20.44 5.72 0.93
N MET A 278 -19.34 5.59 0.17
CA MET A 278 -18.44 6.68 -0.17
C MET A 278 -18.31 6.71 -1.68
N GLY A 279 -18.31 7.89 -2.30
CA GLY A 279 -18.27 8.00 -3.75
C GLY A 279 -17.74 9.33 -4.25
N TRP A 280 -17.19 9.29 -5.45
CA TRP A 280 -16.65 10.42 -6.21
C TRP A 280 -17.59 10.78 -7.37
N LEU A 281 -17.95 12.06 -7.49
CA LEU A 281 -18.68 12.60 -8.63
C LEU A 281 -17.79 13.61 -9.36
N SER A 282 -17.31 13.27 -10.55
CA SER A 282 -16.52 14.22 -11.36
C SER A 282 -17.41 15.33 -11.91
N ALA A 283 -16.88 16.55 -11.98
CA ALA A 283 -17.52 17.67 -12.69
C ALA A 283 -17.75 17.37 -14.19
N ARG A 284 -17.07 16.37 -14.76
CA ARG A 284 -17.27 15.87 -16.13
C ARG A 284 -18.56 15.08 -16.30
N ASP A 285 -18.93 14.31 -15.27
CA ASP A 285 -20.13 13.46 -15.25
C ASP A 285 -21.38 14.27 -14.85
N ALA A 286 -21.18 15.40 -14.16
CA ALA A 286 -22.23 16.34 -13.77
C ALA A 286 -21.90 17.82 -14.12
N PRO A 287 -21.69 18.15 -15.41
CA PRO A 287 -21.22 19.47 -15.85
C PRO A 287 -22.20 20.62 -15.55
N GLY A 288 -23.48 20.33 -15.28
CA GLY A 288 -24.46 21.33 -14.84
C GLY A 288 -24.21 21.92 -13.44
N PHE A 289 -23.27 21.34 -12.68
CA PHE A 289 -22.76 21.86 -11.40
C PHE A 289 -21.35 22.48 -11.51
N SER A 290 -20.79 22.61 -12.72
CA SER A 290 -19.53 23.34 -12.90
C SER A 290 -19.69 24.81 -12.48
N GLY A 291 -18.68 25.35 -11.78
CA GLY A 291 -18.76 26.68 -11.18
C GLY A 291 -19.60 26.78 -9.88
N TRP A 292 -19.98 25.67 -9.25
CA TRP A 292 -20.76 25.69 -8.00
C TRP A 292 -19.86 25.47 -6.79
N GLY A 293 -19.68 26.50 -5.97
CA GLY A 293 -19.00 26.42 -4.67
C GLY A 293 -19.69 25.45 -3.72
N GLU A 294 -18.93 24.91 -2.76
CA GLU A 294 -19.38 23.81 -1.90
C GLU A 294 -20.71 24.10 -1.19
N LYS A 295 -20.85 25.33 -0.68
CA LYS A 295 -22.08 25.82 -0.03
C LYS A 295 -23.28 25.80 -0.97
N HIS A 296 -23.12 26.28 -2.21
CA HIS A 296 -24.23 26.30 -3.19
C HIS A 296 -24.66 24.88 -3.60
N PHE A 297 -23.75 23.91 -3.61
CA PHE A 297 -24.09 22.52 -3.90
C PHE A 297 -24.74 21.81 -2.69
N LYS A 298 -24.30 22.09 -1.45
CA LYS A 298 -24.98 21.67 -0.22
C LYS A 298 -26.40 22.24 -0.12
N ASP A 299 -26.57 23.54 -0.39
CA ASP A 299 -27.88 24.22 -0.49
C ASP A 299 -28.81 23.60 -1.56
N PHE A 300 -28.27 23.03 -2.63
CA PHE A 300 -29.07 22.32 -3.64
C PHE A 300 -29.45 20.90 -3.20
N ILE A 301 -28.55 20.19 -2.51
CA ILE A 301 -28.78 18.84 -1.99
C ILE A 301 -29.85 18.84 -0.87
N THR A 302 -29.86 19.84 0.01
CA THR A 302 -30.95 20.01 0.99
C THR A 302 -32.27 20.36 0.32
N ARG A 303 -32.29 21.37 -0.58
CA ARG A 303 -33.50 21.77 -1.33
C ARG A 303 -34.07 20.69 -2.24
N THR A 304 -33.30 19.67 -2.61
CA THR A 304 -33.80 18.52 -3.36
C THR A 304 -34.21 17.35 -2.47
N GLY A 305 -34.06 17.42 -1.14
CA GLY A 305 -34.39 16.32 -0.23
C GLY A 305 -33.45 15.11 -0.37
N LEU A 306 -32.17 15.35 -0.69
CA LEU A 306 -31.11 14.33 -0.78
C LEU A 306 -30.18 14.31 0.44
N SER A 307 -30.46 15.14 1.46
CA SER A 307 -29.78 15.13 2.76
C SER A 307 -30.71 15.73 3.82
N SER A 308 -30.74 15.12 5.01
CA SER A 308 -31.30 15.73 6.22
C SER A 308 -30.22 16.19 7.20
N SER A 309 -28.94 15.80 7.00
CA SER A 309 -27.85 16.09 7.95
C SER A 309 -27.38 17.54 7.94
N PHE A 310 -27.44 18.21 6.78
CA PHE A 310 -26.86 19.55 6.61
C PHE A 310 -27.68 20.66 7.27
N ASP A 311 -28.98 20.44 7.55
CA ASP A 311 -29.90 21.50 8.03
C ASP A 311 -29.85 21.69 9.57
N ASN A 312 -28.71 21.38 10.19
CA ASN A 312 -28.46 21.44 11.64
C ASN A 312 -28.36 22.86 12.22
N ARG A 313 -29.00 23.86 11.59
CA ARG A 313 -29.17 25.19 12.19
C ARG A 313 -30.25 25.12 13.28
N PRO A 314 -29.95 25.44 14.54
CA PRO A 314 -30.96 25.41 15.60
C PRO A 314 -32.02 26.48 15.33
N SER A 315 -33.23 26.05 14.98
CA SER A 315 -34.37 26.88 14.58
C SER A 315 -35.04 27.59 15.76
N ASN A 316 -34.27 28.42 16.46
CA ASN A 316 -34.71 29.23 17.60
C ASN A 316 -35.38 30.56 17.20
N ASP A 317 -35.26 30.99 15.93
CA ASP A 317 -35.89 32.20 15.40
C ASP A 317 -37.39 32.04 15.12
N ILE A 318 -38.16 31.70 16.16
CA ILE A 318 -39.62 31.85 16.15
C ILE A 318 -39.95 33.33 16.44
N GLY A 319 -39.73 34.20 15.45
CA GLY A 319 -39.80 35.65 15.64
C GLY A 319 -40.08 36.49 14.39
N ARG A 320 -41.34 36.94 14.26
CA ARG A 320 -41.85 38.07 13.43
C ARG A 320 -41.77 37.98 11.87
N ASN A 321 -42.97 37.89 11.30
CA ASN A 321 -43.48 38.73 10.20
C ASN A 321 -42.68 38.82 8.87
N GLY A 322 -43.04 37.98 7.90
CA GLY A 322 -42.65 38.12 6.49
C GLY A 322 -43.70 37.56 5.53
N HIS A 323 -44.75 38.34 5.22
CA HIS A 323 -45.89 37.86 4.42
C HIS A 323 -45.63 38.00 2.90
N THR A 324 -44.92 37.05 2.31
CA THR A 324 -44.73 36.93 0.85
C THR A 324 -45.11 35.55 0.34
N GLN A 325 -46.42 35.35 0.12
CA GLN A 325 -47.03 34.12 -0.37
C GLN A 325 -46.79 33.95 -1.89
N ARG A 326 -45.94 32.99 -2.31
CA ARG A 326 -45.81 32.61 -3.73
C ARG A 326 -45.22 31.20 -3.92
N SER A 327 -46.00 30.27 -4.49
CA SER A 327 -45.66 28.88 -4.90
C SER A 327 -44.74 28.07 -3.98
N GLY A 328 -45.18 27.01 -3.27
CA GLY A 328 -46.43 26.25 -3.44
C GLY A 328 -46.28 25.06 -4.39
N VAL A 329 -45.31 24.18 -4.10
CA VAL A 329 -45.29 22.75 -4.47
C VAL A 329 -44.71 21.95 -3.29
N ASP A 330 -43.55 22.37 -2.80
CA ASP A 330 -42.78 21.61 -1.80
C ASP A 330 -43.23 21.93 -0.36
N ALA A 331 -43.94 21.00 0.26
CA ALA A 331 -44.12 20.98 1.72
C ALA A 331 -42.89 20.32 2.37
N PRO A 332 -42.39 20.82 3.52
CA PRO A 332 -41.33 20.14 4.25
C PRO A 332 -41.82 18.76 4.70
N LEU A 333 -40.94 17.76 4.58
CA LEU A 333 -41.23 16.39 5.00
C LEU A 333 -41.54 16.33 6.51
N ALA A 334 -42.36 15.37 6.92
CA ALA A 334 -42.56 15.15 8.34
C ALA A 334 -41.27 14.57 8.96
N ARG A 335 -40.89 14.99 10.17
CA ARG A 335 -39.68 14.49 10.87
C ARG A 335 -39.56 12.95 10.94
N ALA A 336 -40.69 12.23 10.95
CA ALA A 336 -40.73 10.76 10.92
C ALA A 336 -40.36 10.14 9.56
N GLU A 337 -40.37 10.92 8.48
CA GLU A 337 -39.91 10.54 7.14
C GLU A 337 -38.44 10.95 6.91
N GLU A 338 -37.99 12.06 7.51
CA GLU A 338 -36.59 12.52 7.47
C GLU A 338 -35.60 11.49 8.05
N GLU A 339 -35.98 10.79 9.14
CA GLU A 339 -35.17 9.70 9.71
C GLU A 339 -35.04 8.46 8.77
N LYS A 340 -35.79 8.42 7.66
CA LYS A 340 -35.96 7.24 6.81
C LYS A 340 -35.76 7.51 5.32
N LEU A 341 -34.96 8.50 4.96
CA LEU A 341 -34.53 8.73 3.58
C LEU A 341 -33.74 7.53 3.03
N ASP A 342 -34.15 6.99 1.87
CA ASP A 342 -33.43 5.89 1.18
C ASP A 342 -32.06 6.32 0.64
N VAL A 343 -31.90 7.63 0.36
CA VAL A 343 -30.67 8.30 -0.06
C VAL A 343 -30.49 9.53 0.83
N ASP A 344 -29.37 9.58 1.55
CA ASP A 344 -29.05 10.63 2.53
C ASP A 344 -27.56 10.96 2.45
N ILE A 345 -27.20 12.10 1.86
CA ILE A 345 -25.83 12.59 1.74
C ILE A 345 -25.46 13.26 3.07
N GLN A 346 -24.64 12.57 3.87
CA GLN A 346 -24.32 13.00 5.24
C GLN A 346 -23.19 14.01 5.29
N SER A 347 -22.18 13.87 4.43
CA SER A 347 -21.11 14.85 4.24
C SER A 347 -20.70 14.95 2.78
N LEU A 348 -20.27 16.16 2.40
CA LEU A 348 -19.80 16.50 1.07
C LEU A 348 -18.58 17.40 1.18
N PHE A 349 -17.58 17.10 0.36
CA PHE A 349 -16.32 17.83 0.26
C PHE A 349 -16.04 18.14 -1.23
N SER A 350 -15.85 19.40 -1.58
CA SER A 350 -15.39 19.80 -2.91
C SER A 350 -13.90 19.55 -3.08
N ILE A 351 -13.47 19.12 -4.27
CA ILE A 351 -12.05 18.99 -4.63
C ILE A 351 -11.71 20.03 -5.68
N GLY A 352 -10.98 21.07 -5.26
CA GLY A 352 -10.33 22.06 -6.12
C GLY A 352 -9.04 21.53 -6.76
N ASP A 353 -8.35 22.36 -7.53
CA ASP A 353 -7.09 22.00 -8.18
C ASP A 353 -5.90 22.09 -7.21
N THR A 354 -5.43 20.96 -6.68
CA THR A 354 -4.30 20.90 -5.73
C THR A 354 -2.94 20.67 -6.39
N GLN A 355 -2.86 20.65 -7.72
CA GLN A 355 -1.59 20.48 -8.45
C GLN A 355 -0.47 21.46 -8.05
N PRO A 356 -0.68 22.80 -7.94
CA PRO A 356 0.39 23.70 -7.51
C PRO A 356 0.81 23.44 -6.04
N LEU A 357 -0.15 23.09 -5.18
CA LEU A 357 0.09 22.83 -3.77
C LEU A 357 0.87 21.52 -3.55
N ALA A 358 0.64 20.51 -4.39
CA ALA A 358 1.42 19.27 -4.41
C ALA A 358 2.91 19.54 -4.71
N LEU A 359 3.20 20.41 -5.68
CA LEU A 359 4.58 20.78 -6.04
C LEU A 359 5.29 21.54 -4.90
N LEU A 360 4.62 22.52 -4.28
CA LEU A 360 5.17 23.23 -3.13
C LEU A 360 5.44 22.28 -1.94
N ILE A 361 4.59 21.27 -1.74
CA ILE A 361 4.78 20.26 -0.69
C ILE A 361 5.94 19.31 -1.01
N GLU A 362 6.14 18.93 -2.28
CA GLU A 362 7.31 18.14 -2.71
C GLU A 362 8.62 18.93 -2.49
N GLU A 363 8.66 20.23 -2.83
CA GLU A 363 9.79 21.12 -2.53
C GLU A 363 10.02 21.30 -1.02
N ARG A 364 8.95 21.51 -0.23
CA ARG A 364 9.04 21.58 1.25
C ARG A 364 9.59 20.29 1.84
N ASP A 365 9.18 19.13 1.34
CA ASP A 365 9.67 17.83 1.81
C ASP A 365 11.16 17.62 1.44
N GLU A 366 11.63 18.08 0.27
CA GLU A 366 13.07 18.11 -0.06
C GLU A 366 13.84 19.08 0.85
N ILE A 367 13.33 20.29 1.07
CA ILE A 367 13.91 21.28 2.00
C ILE A 367 14.04 20.70 3.41
N LEU A 368 13.00 19.98 3.88
CA LEU A 368 13.00 19.33 5.19
C LEU A 368 13.95 18.14 5.26
N GLU A 369 14.05 17.32 4.22
CA GLU A 369 14.98 16.19 4.17
C GLU A 369 16.43 16.69 4.21
N ASN A 370 16.76 17.74 3.45
CA ASN A 370 18.06 18.39 3.52
C ASN A 370 18.35 19.04 4.88
N LEU A 371 17.33 19.66 5.52
CA LEU A 371 17.45 20.18 6.88
C LEU A 371 17.75 19.06 7.89
N GLU A 372 16.95 17.98 7.91
CA GLU A 372 17.20 16.84 8.80
C GLU A 372 18.57 16.20 8.57
N ILE A 373 19.06 16.13 7.33
CA ILE A 373 20.42 15.67 7.01
C ILE A 373 21.48 16.60 7.63
N ALA A 374 21.26 17.92 7.63
CA ALA A 374 22.19 18.88 8.20
C ALA A 374 22.18 18.85 9.75
N GLU A 375 21.00 18.86 10.37
CA GLU A 375 20.81 18.74 11.83
C GLU A 375 21.37 17.40 12.36
N THR A 376 21.15 16.29 11.64
CA THR A 376 21.67 14.96 12.05
C THR A 376 23.19 14.87 11.94
N LYS A 377 23.80 15.45 10.89
CA LYS A 377 25.27 15.62 10.80
C LYS A 377 25.80 16.42 11.99
N TYR A 378 25.20 17.58 12.26
CA TYR A 378 25.55 18.46 13.37
C TYR A 378 25.52 17.71 14.72
N ILE A 379 24.38 17.13 15.08
CA ILE A 379 24.21 16.35 16.33
C ILE A 379 25.18 15.15 16.38
N SER A 380 25.46 14.49 15.25
CA SER A 380 26.38 13.34 15.21
C SER A 380 27.83 13.70 15.54
N SER A 381 28.26 14.94 15.31
CA SER A 381 29.63 15.39 15.58
C SER A 381 29.98 15.35 17.08
N PHE A 382 29.01 15.63 17.95
CA PHE A 382 29.20 15.68 19.41
C PHE A 382 29.18 14.31 20.11
N ARG A 383 29.14 13.21 19.35
CA ARG A 383 29.18 11.86 19.92
C ARG A 383 30.53 11.57 20.57
N LEU A 384 30.58 11.65 21.90
CA LEU A 384 31.72 11.18 22.67
C LEU A 384 31.83 9.65 22.55
N SER A 385 32.83 9.17 21.82
CA SER A 385 33.38 7.86 22.16
C SER A 385 34.24 8.05 23.41
N THR A 386 33.85 7.45 24.54
CA THR A 386 34.87 6.90 25.42
C THR A 386 35.67 5.91 24.57
N PRO A 387 36.98 6.10 24.34
CA PRO A 387 37.74 5.13 23.57
C PRO A 387 37.69 3.78 24.28
N ASP A 388 37.56 2.69 23.52
CA ASP A 388 37.80 1.35 24.06
C ASP A 388 39.19 1.36 24.71
N PRO A 389 39.34 0.96 26.00
CA PRO A 389 40.62 0.99 26.67
C PRO A 389 41.58 0.07 25.91
N SER A 390 42.65 0.66 25.37
CA SER A 390 43.56 -0.09 24.51
C SER A 390 44.21 -1.22 25.31
N ILE A 391 44.46 -2.36 24.67
CA ILE A 391 45.13 -3.49 25.33
C ILE A 391 46.56 -3.12 25.78
N ALA A 392 47.13 -2.02 25.27
CA ALA A 392 48.43 -1.50 25.67
C ALA A 392 48.41 -0.72 27.02
N ASP A 393 47.27 -0.18 27.45
CA ASP A 393 47.16 0.59 28.71
C ASP A 393 46.96 -0.30 29.94
N PHE A 394 46.86 -1.63 29.74
CA PHE A 394 46.82 -2.61 30.82
C PHE A 394 48.22 -2.80 31.45
N THR A 395 48.63 -1.81 32.25
CA THR A 395 49.72 -2.00 33.22
C THR A 395 49.25 -2.99 34.30
N PRO A 396 49.82 -4.21 34.39
CA PRO A 396 49.47 -5.12 35.47
C PRO A 396 49.98 -4.53 36.78
N VAL A 397 49.10 -4.41 37.78
CA VAL A 397 49.52 -4.09 39.15
C VAL A 397 50.50 -5.18 39.59
N PRO A 398 51.75 -4.84 39.96
CA PRO A 398 52.72 -5.85 40.37
C PRO A 398 52.24 -6.55 41.64
N VAL A 399 52.29 -7.88 41.63
CA VAL A 399 51.97 -8.69 42.81
C VAL A 399 53.03 -8.40 43.87
N SER A 400 52.63 -7.71 44.94
CA SER A 400 53.46 -7.47 46.11
C SER A 400 53.09 -8.48 47.19
N ASP A 401 53.93 -9.50 47.32
CA ASP A 401 53.79 -10.52 48.36
C ASP A 401 53.71 -9.86 49.73
N THR A 402 52.63 -10.14 50.46
CA THR A 402 52.31 -9.52 51.75
C THR A 402 51.82 -10.57 52.75
N GLU A 403 52.65 -11.58 52.98
CA GLU A 403 52.54 -12.39 54.18
C GLU A 403 52.88 -11.55 55.42
N GLY A 404 51.91 -11.38 56.31
CA GLY A 404 52.12 -10.93 57.70
C GLY A 404 52.29 -9.43 57.92
N ILE A 405 51.19 -8.73 58.24
CA ILE A 405 51.12 -7.71 59.30
C ILE A 405 49.63 -7.50 59.69
N PRO A 406 49.28 -7.25 60.98
CA PRO A 406 48.00 -7.72 61.51
C PRO A 406 46.82 -6.72 61.52
N TYR A 407 45.65 -7.30 61.81
CA TYR A 407 44.33 -6.70 61.96
C TYR A 407 44.28 -5.55 62.99
N ILE A 408 43.84 -4.35 62.57
CA ILE A 408 43.41 -3.28 63.49
C ILE A 408 41.93 -2.97 63.24
N SER A 409 41.19 -2.77 64.33
CA SER A 409 39.73 -2.80 64.33
C SER A 409 39.06 -1.47 63.95
N ARG A 410 37.83 -1.57 63.42
CA ARG A 410 36.99 -0.42 63.06
C ARG A 410 36.61 0.39 64.32
N PRO A 411 36.69 1.72 64.33
CA PRO A 411 36.00 2.52 65.33
C PRO A 411 34.47 2.40 65.17
N ARG A 412 33.78 2.29 66.30
CA ARG A 412 32.33 2.06 66.43
C ARG A 412 31.58 3.39 66.34
N ALA A 413 30.55 3.47 65.51
CA ALA A 413 29.77 4.70 65.34
C ALA A 413 29.03 5.10 66.64
N LEU A 414 29.24 6.34 67.09
CA LEU A 414 28.49 6.96 68.19
C LEU A 414 27.31 7.78 67.66
N ARG A 415 26.22 7.81 68.43
CA ARG A 415 24.99 8.56 68.13
C ARG A 415 25.09 10.00 68.61
N SER A 416 24.87 10.96 67.70
CA SER A 416 24.28 12.27 67.97
C SER A 416 23.49 12.68 66.71
N THR A 417 22.15 12.76 66.73
CA THR A 417 21.25 13.80 67.30
C THR A 417 21.33 15.16 66.62
N ALA A 418 20.16 15.72 66.31
CA ALA A 418 19.85 17.10 65.90
C ALA A 418 20.17 17.55 64.45
N ARG A 419 19.08 17.70 63.69
CA ARG A 419 18.83 18.57 62.53
C ARG A 419 19.89 19.65 62.19
N ARG A 420 20.36 19.65 60.95
CA ARG A 420 20.40 20.88 60.12
C ARG A 420 20.25 20.54 58.63
N ARG A 421 19.26 21.14 57.95
CA ARG A 421 19.14 21.06 56.48
C ARG A 421 20.28 21.89 55.87
N ARG A 422 21.14 21.28 55.06
CA ARG A 422 21.91 21.96 54.01
C ARG A 422 21.43 21.42 52.66
N ALA A 423 21.29 22.30 51.67
CA ALA A 423 20.93 21.88 50.32
C ALA A 423 22.03 20.95 49.77
N ARG A 424 21.61 19.81 49.20
CA ARG A 424 22.53 18.80 48.67
C ARG A 424 22.79 19.13 47.20
N ASN A 425 23.96 19.70 46.94
CA ASN A 425 24.37 20.08 45.59
C ASN A 425 24.40 18.84 44.67
N PRO A 426 23.72 18.82 43.51
CA PRO A 426 23.57 17.60 42.70
C PRO A 426 24.82 17.25 41.87
N ALA A 427 25.81 18.13 41.81
CA ALA A 427 26.97 18.08 40.91
C ALA A 427 28.09 17.09 41.30
N TYR A 428 27.76 15.89 41.79
CA TYR A 428 28.75 14.85 42.16
C TYR A 428 28.43 13.44 41.63
N ALA A 429 27.56 13.33 40.62
CA ALA A 429 27.26 12.07 39.93
C ALA A 429 27.27 12.20 38.38
N SER A 430 27.75 13.34 37.85
CA SER A 430 27.62 13.73 36.43
C SER A 430 28.97 14.06 35.78
N SER A 431 29.95 13.15 35.89
CA SER A 431 31.28 13.29 35.27
C SER A 431 31.27 12.93 33.78
N SER A 432 30.31 13.47 33.04
CA SER A 432 30.09 13.20 31.60
C SER A 432 29.44 14.41 30.88
N LEU A 433 29.63 15.62 31.40
CA LEU A 433 29.24 16.84 30.68
C LEU A 433 30.18 17.08 29.50
N THR A 434 29.61 17.36 28.33
CA THR A 434 30.34 17.88 27.18
C THR A 434 30.97 19.24 27.52
N PRO A 435 32.15 19.57 26.97
CA PRO A 435 32.70 20.91 27.08
C PRO A 435 31.76 21.93 26.39
N THR A 436 31.25 22.88 27.17
CA THR A 436 30.26 23.89 26.73
C THR A 436 30.79 24.90 25.72
N SER A 437 32.06 24.79 25.31
CA SER A 437 32.69 25.59 24.25
C SER A 437 32.27 25.18 22.83
N TYR A 438 31.52 24.08 22.67
CA TYR A 438 31.19 23.48 21.37
C TYR A 438 29.71 23.59 20.96
N VAL A 439 28.83 24.03 21.86
CA VAL A 439 27.46 24.45 21.52
C VAL A 439 27.49 25.92 21.10
N ALA A 440 26.76 26.31 20.05
CA ALA A 440 26.75 27.70 19.61
C ALA A 440 26.20 28.65 20.70
N PRO A 441 26.70 29.90 20.81
CA PRO A 441 26.08 30.88 21.70
C PRO A 441 24.63 31.18 21.28
N SER A 442 23.72 31.35 22.24
CA SER A 442 22.29 31.62 22.00
C SER A 442 22.01 32.85 21.11
N GLN A 443 22.98 33.74 20.94
CA GLN A 443 22.93 34.87 20.02
C GLN A 443 22.98 34.46 18.54
N TYR A 444 23.67 33.37 18.18
CA TYR A 444 23.71 32.85 16.81
C TYR A 444 22.40 32.18 16.38
N TYR A 445 21.60 31.72 17.34
CA TYR A 445 20.24 31.21 17.13
C TYR A 445 19.20 32.30 16.85
N LYS A 446 19.59 33.58 16.80
CA LYS A 446 18.71 34.65 16.28
C LYS A 446 18.83 34.70 14.76
N LEU A 447 17.88 34.07 14.06
CA LEU A 447 17.63 34.39 12.65
C LEU A 447 17.32 35.89 12.53
N GLY A 448 17.85 36.53 11.49
CA GLY A 448 17.46 37.89 11.15
C GLY A 448 15.95 37.92 10.87
N SER A 449 15.23 38.83 11.52
CA SER A 449 13.78 38.91 11.40
C SER A 449 13.38 39.30 9.97
N LEU A 450 12.77 38.36 9.24
CA LEU A 450 12.09 38.66 7.98
C LEU A 450 10.91 39.60 8.28
N ARG A 451 11.10 40.88 7.95
CA ARG A 451 10.25 42.00 8.36
C ARG A 451 8.88 41.91 7.67
N GLY A 452 7.95 41.21 8.32
CA GLY A 452 6.60 40.94 7.81
C GLY A 452 6.11 39.50 8.05
N VAL A 453 7.00 38.54 8.37
CA VAL A 453 6.68 37.09 8.39
C VAL A 453 6.47 36.53 9.82
N ASN A 454 6.88 37.25 10.87
CA ASN A 454 6.69 36.79 12.25
C ASN A 454 5.25 37.04 12.75
N GLY A 455 4.33 36.15 12.40
CA GLY A 455 2.94 36.13 12.88
C GLY A 455 2.79 35.73 14.35
N GLY A 456 3.30 36.56 15.28
CA GLY A 456 3.24 36.32 16.73
C GLY A 456 2.65 37.48 17.51
N ARG A 457 1.33 37.45 17.78
CA ARG A 457 0.72 38.26 18.86
C ARG A 457 1.06 37.62 20.22
N PHE A 458 1.07 38.43 21.28
CA PHE A 458 1.36 38.05 22.68
C PHE A 458 2.86 37.86 23.04
N ALA A 459 3.67 38.88 22.75
CA ALA A 459 4.83 39.26 23.56
C ALA A 459 4.92 40.80 23.58
N ASP A 460 5.31 41.38 24.71
CA ASP A 460 5.05 42.79 25.02
C ASP A 460 5.97 43.78 24.27
N GLU A 461 5.40 44.84 23.71
CA GLU A 461 6.07 46.12 23.48
C GLU A 461 5.00 47.24 23.52
N GLU A 462 5.18 48.24 24.38
CA GLU A 462 4.18 49.27 24.69
C GLU A 462 4.42 50.57 23.93
N ASP A 463 3.64 50.86 22.87
CA ASP A 463 3.12 52.21 22.60
C ASP A 463 1.97 52.20 21.53
N PRO A 464 0.91 53.03 21.65
CA PRO A 464 -0.32 52.85 20.86
C PRO A 464 -0.40 53.71 19.59
N GLY A 465 0.01 53.14 18.45
CA GLY A 465 -0.37 53.64 17.12
C GLY A 465 -1.68 53.00 16.62
N PRO A 466 -2.83 53.72 16.53
CA PRO A 466 -4.11 53.11 16.17
C PRO A 466 -4.15 52.70 14.69
N SER A 467 -4.24 51.39 14.45
CA SER A 467 -4.31 50.83 13.09
C SER A 467 -5.70 51.03 12.44
N PHE A 468 -5.73 51.14 11.12
CA PHE A 468 -6.91 51.61 10.36
C PHE A 468 -8.17 50.75 10.50
N SER A 469 -8.04 49.49 10.94
CA SER A 469 -9.16 48.56 11.16
C SER A 469 -10.14 49.00 12.25
N ASP A 470 -9.67 49.60 13.35
CA ASP A 470 -10.55 50.03 14.44
C ASP A 470 -11.39 51.25 14.03
N SER A 471 -10.89 52.07 13.10
CA SER A 471 -11.61 53.25 12.59
C SER A 471 -12.92 52.92 11.85
N ILE A 472 -13.04 51.69 11.33
CA ILE A 472 -14.18 51.27 10.50
C ILE A 472 -15.32 50.68 11.35
N HIS A 473 -15.03 50.18 12.56
CA HIS A 473 -16.05 49.65 13.47
C HIS A 473 -16.83 50.71 14.26
N GLN A 474 -16.42 51.99 14.22
CA GLN A 474 -17.08 53.08 14.97
C GLN A 474 -18.20 53.83 14.23
N ARG A 475 -18.61 53.41 13.01
CA ARG A 475 -19.75 54.04 12.30
C ARG A 475 -20.80 53.03 11.85
N VAL A 476 -22.01 53.19 12.42
CA VAL A 476 -23.27 52.44 12.12
C VAL A 476 -23.17 50.98 12.61
N VAL A 477 -23.84 50.55 13.68
CA VAL A 477 -25.24 50.80 14.06
C VAL A 477 -25.38 51.22 15.54
N GLY A 478 -26.25 52.19 15.83
CA GLY A 478 -26.65 52.51 17.20
C GLY A 478 -27.91 51.76 17.63
N THR A 479 -27.86 51.10 18.79
CA THR A 479 -29.06 50.78 19.60
C THR A 479 -28.82 51.27 21.03
N ARG A 480 -29.88 51.73 21.70
CA ARG A 480 -29.76 52.42 23.00
C ARG A 480 -29.47 51.42 24.12
N PHE A 481 -28.29 51.54 24.74
CA PHE A 481 -28.21 51.42 26.20
C PHE A 481 -28.27 52.84 26.78
N GLN A 482 -29.31 53.09 27.56
CA GLN A 482 -29.56 54.38 28.18
C GLN A 482 -29.07 54.30 29.62
N GLU A 483 -27.84 54.75 29.86
CA GLU A 483 -27.23 54.73 31.19
C GLU A 483 -28.07 55.55 32.17
N VAL A 484 -28.62 54.87 33.17
CA VAL A 484 -29.42 55.52 34.21
C VAL A 484 -28.45 56.18 35.19
N ASN A 485 -28.40 57.52 35.15
CA ASN A 485 -27.53 58.31 36.01
C ASN A 485 -27.78 57.95 37.49
N HIS A 486 -26.73 57.48 38.17
CA HIS A 486 -26.78 56.82 39.47
C HIS A 486 -27.23 57.74 40.64
N ASN A 487 -27.35 59.05 40.38
CA ASN A 487 -27.75 60.09 41.34
C ASN A 487 -29.13 60.72 41.02
N SER A 488 -30.13 59.91 40.64
CA SER A 488 -31.51 60.43 40.51
C SER A 488 -32.12 60.73 41.89
N SER A 489 -32.63 61.94 42.09
CA SER A 489 -33.19 62.42 43.37
C SER A 489 -34.56 61.81 43.73
N LEU A 490 -35.13 60.96 42.87
CA LEU A 490 -36.48 60.40 43.02
C LEU A 490 -36.54 58.96 43.57
N TYR A 491 -35.43 58.22 43.58
CA TYR A 491 -35.41 56.80 44.00
C TYR A 491 -34.31 56.44 45.02
N GLY A 492 -33.46 57.38 45.40
CA GLY A 492 -32.42 57.16 46.42
C GLY A 492 -31.24 56.32 45.93
N ARG A 493 -30.31 56.04 46.85
CA ARG A 493 -29.01 55.42 46.54
C ARG A 493 -29.10 53.89 46.55
N LEU A 494 -29.35 53.30 45.38
CA LEU A 494 -29.31 51.86 45.18
C LEU A 494 -27.88 51.30 45.46
N PRO A 495 -27.73 50.12 46.08
CA PRO A 495 -26.43 49.48 46.27
C PRO A 495 -25.95 48.81 44.97
N LEU A 496 -24.64 48.85 44.71
CA LEU A 496 -24.05 48.13 43.57
C LEU A 496 -24.31 46.62 43.69
N GLY A 497 -24.80 46.01 42.62
CA GLY A 497 -25.02 44.56 42.52
C GLY A 497 -26.48 44.08 42.62
N SER A 498 -27.46 44.97 42.80
CA SER A 498 -28.88 44.58 42.77
C SER A 498 -29.38 44.35 41.34
N HIS A 499 -29.86 43.14 41.04
CA HIS A 499 -30.63 42.89 39.82
C HIS A 499 -32.02 43.52 39.94
N ILE A 500 -32.47 44.20 38.87
CA ILE A 500 -33.77 44.86 38.79
C ILE A 500 -34.55 44.26 37.63
N ARG A 501 -35.78 43.81 37.91
CA ARG A 501 -36.68 43.22 36.93
C ARG A 501 -37.73 44.26 36.52
N LEU A 502 -38.00 44.35 35.22
CA LEU A 502 -39.07 45.18 34.68
C LEU A 502 -40.32 44.31 34.52
N GLU A 503 -41.36 44.59 35.30
CA GLU A 503 -42.63 43.86 35.25
C GLU A 503 -43.79 44.86 35.17
N GLY A 504 -44.70 44.68 34.22
CA GLY A 504 -45.79 45.63 33.96
C GLY A 504 -45.39 47.05 33.53
N GLY A 505 -44.09 47.33 33.30
CA GLY A 505 -43.57 48.66 32.98
C GLY A 505 -43.08 49.47 34.18
N VAL A 506 -43.07 48.88 35.37
CA VAL A 506 -42.44 49.46 36.57
C VAL A 506 -41.21 48.61 36.94
N LEU A 507 -40.17 49.26 37.46
CA LEU A 507 -38.95 48.60 37.93
C LEU A 507 -39.11 48.22 39.41
N SER A 508 -38.72 47.00 39.80
CA SER A 508 -38.67 46.59 41.20
C SER A 508 -37.54 45.59 41.48
N PRO A 509 -36.96 45.61 42.70
CA PRO A 509 -35.90 44.67 43.09
C PRO A 509 -36.47 43.28 43.38
N GLU A 510 -35.74 42.24 42.97
CA GLU A 510 -36.18 40.83 43.07
C GLU A 510 -35.74 40.20 44.42
N PRO A 511 -36.64 39.56 45.19
CA PRO A 511 -36.32 39.00 46.52
C PRO A 511 -35.57 37.66 46.44
N ILE A 512 -34.61 37.46 47.35
CA ILE A 512 -33.60 36.39 47.30
C ILE A 512 -34.07 35.09 48.00
N PRO A 513 -34.07 33.92 47.31
CA PRO A 513 -34.15 32.60 47.94
C PRO A 513 -32.76 32.06 48.37
N VAL A 514 -32.74 31.18 49.37
CA VAL A 514 -31.51 30.66 50.03
C VAL A 514 -31.33 29.14 49.77
N PRO A 515 -30.22 28.44 50.15
CA PRO A 515 -29.15 28.13 49.20
C PRO A 515 -28.80 26.63 49.06
N SER A 516 -28.06 26.25 48.00
CA SER A 516 -27.21 25.04 47.91
C SER A 516 -26.43 24.99 46.58
N PRO A 517 -25.26 24.32 46.51
CA PRO A 517 -24.10 24.41 47.40
C PRO A 517 -22.86 25.00 46.66
N LEU A 518 -21.74 25.20 47.34
CA LEU A 518 -20.59 25.94 46.78
C LEU A 518 -19.87 25.23 45.62
N LEU A 519 -19.67 25.93 44.50
CA LEU A 519 -18.51 25.72 43.63
C LEU A 519 -17.29 26.45 44.23
N PRO A 520 -16.09 25.84 44.26
CA PRO A 520 -14.87 26.53 44.66
C PRO A 520 -14.40 27.50 43.56
N ASP A 521 -13.95 28.69 43.95
CA ASP A 521 -13.39 29.69 43.03
C ASP A 521 -12.08 29.17 42.39
N PRO A 522 -12.03 28.96 41.05
CA PRO A 522 -10.85 28.43 40.38
C PRO A 522 -9.63 29.36 40.48
N ARG A 523 -9.81 30.64 40.83
CA ARG A 523 -8.72 31.62 40.98
C ARG A 523 -7.79 31.34 42.17
N ARG A 524 -8.14 30.42 43.08
CA ARG A 524 -7.34 30.05 44.26
C ARG A 524 -6.58 28.73 44.15
N PHE A 525 -6.72 27.97 43.07
CA PHE A 525 -6.11 26.64 42.90
C PHE A 525 -5.44 26.42 41.53
N GLY A 526 -5.08 27.49 40.83
CA GLY A 526 -4.27 27.43 39.60
C GLY A 526 -2.77 27.22 39.89
N PRO A 527 -2.00 26.62 38.97
CA PRO A 527 -0.59 26.25 39.18
C PRO A 527 0.39 27.43 39.31
N ASN A 528 -0.07 28.67 39.12
CA ASN A 528 0.74 29.90 39.19
C ASN A 528 0.42 30.75 40.44
N TYR A 529 -0.23 30.19 41.48
CA TYR A 529 -0.53 30.94 42.70
C TYR A 529 0.75 31.22 43.51
N VAL A 530 1.05 32.51 43.70
CA VAL A 530 2.14 33.02 44.55
C VAL A 530 1.50 33.86 45.65
N GLU A 531 1.84 33.59 46.91
CA GLU A 531 1.38 34.39 48.05
C GLU A 531 2.15 35.73 48.09
N PRO A 532 1.48 36.89 48.01
CA PRO A 532 2.12 38.18 48.30
C PRO A 532 2.24 38.35 49.82
N SER A 533 3.47 38.45 50.31
CA SER A 533 3.73 38.83 51.70
C SER A 533 3.30 40.27 51.97
N THR A 534 2.60 40.48 53.09
CA THR A 534 2.22 41.80 53.59
C THR A 534 3.42 42.67 53.93
N ASP A 535 3.32 43.99 53.72
CA ASP A 535 3.58 44.99 54.76
C ASP A 535 2.91 46.35 54.42
N THR A 536 2.70 47.17 55.45
CA THR A 536 2.16 48.55 55.44
C THR A 536 3.21 49.57 54.94
N ASP A 537 2.97 50.84 54.63
CA ASP A 537 1.85 51.81 54.77
C ASP A 537 1.64 52.55 53.41
N GLY A 538 0.70 53.46 53.13
CA GLY A 538 -0.27 54.19 53.94
C GLY A 538 -0.11 55.71 53.73
N GLY A 539 -0.94 56.35 52.88
CA GLY A 539 -0.89 57.81 52.67
C GLY A 539 -1.46 58.33 51.32
N ASN A 540 -2.68 58.87 51.37
CA ASN A 540 -3.29 59.80 50.41
C ASN A 540 -3.69 61.07 51.22
N PRO A 541 -4.06 62.25 50.65
CA PRO A 541 -4.49 62.52 49.27
C PRO A 541 -3.90 63.85 48.67
N SER A 542 -4.60 64.44 47.67
CA SER A 542 -4.70 65.88 47.33
C SER A 542 -3.48 66.61 46.73
N GLU A 543 -3.61 67.67 45.90
CA GLU A 543 -4.63 68.13 44.92
C GLU A 543 -4.07 69.39 44.18
N LEU A 544 -4.69 69.83 43.08
CA LEU A 544 -4.42 71.10 42.33
C LEU A 544 -3.00 71.28 41.69
N ASP A 545 -2.72 72.29 40.85
CA ASP A 545 -3.45 72.86 39.68
C ASP A 545 -2.57 73.92 38.93
N LYS A 546 -2.72 74.01 37.58
CA LYS A 546 -2.43 75.16 36.68
C LYS A 546 -1.02 75.80 36.50
N TYR A 547 -0.95 76.58 35.39
CA TYR A 547 0.06 77.56 34.89
C TYR A 547 1.40 76.95 34.42
N GLU A 548 1.76 76.98 33.13
CA GLU A 548 2.11 78.12 32.21
C GLU A 548 3.46 78.79 32.53
N GLY A 549 4.33 78.95 31.51
CA GLY A 549 5.62 79.66 31.66
C GLY A 549 6.70 79.33 30.61
N GLU A 550 6.58 79.97 29.43
CA GLU A 550 7.63 80.43 28.50
C GLU A 550 9.12 79.96 28.56
N ASN A 551 9.70 79.74 27.35
CA ASN A 551 11.08 80.08 26.89
C ASN A 551 12.33 79.52 27.65
N SER A 552 13.47 79.15 27.05
CA SER A 552 13.93 78.87 25.66
C SER A 552 15.31 78.12 25.76
N GLU A 553 16.11 77.75 24.74
CA GLU A 553 16.06 77.98 23.28
C GLU A 553 16.86 76.91 22.48
N ARG A 554 16.24 76.38 21.41
CA ARG A 554 16.79 76.23 20.03
C ARG A 554 18.29 75.96 19.79
N TRP A 555 18.58 74.86 19.08
CA TRP A 555 19.58 74.81 17.99
C TRP A 555 19.02 73.97 16.82
N VAL A 556 19.49 74.24 15.59
CA VAL A 556 18.91 73.76 14.32
C VAL A 556 20.03 73.49 13.30
N ASP A 557 19.90 72.42 12.50
CA ASP A 557 20.18 72.34 11.04
C ASP A 557 19.99 70.86 10.60
N VAL A 558 19.16 70.47 9.62
CA VAL A 558 18.94 70.86 8.20
C VAL A 558 19.68 69.93 7.23
N ALA A 559 18.91 69.07 6.53
CA ALA A 559 19.23 68.49 5.22
C ALA A 559 17.97 67.92 4.53
N HIS A 560 17.82 68.17 3.23
CA HIS A 560 17.14 67.29 2.26
C HIS A 560 18.27 66.61 1.42
N GLU A 561 18.11 65.71 0.44
CA GLU A 561 17.00 65.14 -0.38
C GLU A 561 17.50 63.72 -0.84
N ALA A 562 16.95 62.88 -1.72
CA ALA A 562 15.80 62.86 -2.64
C ALA A 562 15.39 61.39 -2.94
N PRO A 563 14.16 61.11 -3.44
CA PRO A 563 13.78 59.79 -3.92
C PRO A 563 14.34 59.50 -5.32
N ILE A 564 14.58 58.22 -5.64
CA ILE A 564 14.98 57.77 -6.99
C ILE A 564 13.86 56.92 -7.61
N ASP A 565 13.44 57.32 -8.81
CA ASP A 565 12.46 56.63 -9.67
C ASP A 565 13.21 55.74 -10.70
N PHE A 566 12.56 54.66 -11.13
CA PHE A 566 13.07 53.74 -12.15
C PHE A 566 11.95 53.40 -13.15
N SER A 567 11.73 54.30 -14.11
CA SER A 567 10.82 54.06 -15.23
C SER A 567 11.39 54.57 -16.57
N LYS A 568 11.87 53.63 -17.42
CA LYS A 568 11.62 53.56 -18.88
C LYS A 568 12.48 52.53 -19.63
N ASP A 569 11.89 52.00 -20.70
CA ASP A 569 12.55 51.25 -21.78
C ASP A 569 13.29 52.18 -22.76
N GLU A 570 14.30 51.67 -23.47
CA GLU A 570 14.58 52.12 -24.85
C GLU A 570 15.38 51.07 -25.68
N SER A 571 15.10 51.03 -27.00
CA SER A 571 15.77 50.22 -28.04
C SER A 571 15.21 50.62 -29.43
N PRO A 572 15.74 50.17 -30.60
CA PRO A 572 17.05 49.59 -30.96
C PRO A 572 17.80 50.53 -31.95
N PRO A 573 18.69 50.08 -32.89
CA PRO A 573 18.20 49.59 -34.20
C PRO A 573 19.07 48.55 -35.00
N LEU A 574 18.37 47.74 -35.80
CA LEU A 574 18.65 47.21 -37.17
C LEU A 574 20.08 46.88 -37.70
N ALA A 575 20.26 45.65 -38.22
CA ALA A 575 20.86 45.33 -39.54
C ALA A 575 20.54 43.87 -40.01
N GLU A 576 20.71 43.58 -41.31
CA GLU A 576 20.33 42.34 -42.05
C GLU A 576 21.41 41.22 -41.95
N ALA A 577 21.31 39.97 -42.47
CA ALA A 577 20.45 39.34 -43.49
C ALA A 577 20.30 37.79 -43.33
N SER A 578 19.59 37.14 -44.26
CA SER A 578 19.39 35.66 -44.41
C SER A 578 20.31 35.07 -45.54
N PRO A 579 20.37 33.74 -45.90
CA PRO A 579 19.28 32.74 -45.94
C PRO A 579 19.60 31.24 -45.60
N VAL A 580 18.56 30.42 -45.80
CA VAL A 580 18.33 28.95 -45.65
C VAL A 580 18.91 28.15 -46.86
N PRO A 581 19.39 26.85 -46.80
CA PRO A 581 18.51 25.66 -46.78
C PRO A 581 18.96 24.27 -46.23
N ALA A 582 17.94 23.53 -45.74
CA ALA A 582 17.60 22.08 -45.88
C ALA A 582 18.61 20.92 -45.62
N HIS A 583 18.22 19.97 -44.74
CA HIS A 583 17.74 18.62 -45.14
C HIS A 583 17.12 17.80 -43.97
N GLU A 584 16.32 16.78 -44.32
CA GLU A 584 15.70 15.75 -43.44
C GLU A 584 16.56 14.46 -43.32
N PRO A 585 16.14 13.35 -42.66
CA PRO A 585 15.61 13.17 -41.30
C PRO A 585 16.32 12.00 -40.53
N SER A 586 15.89 11.68 -39.29
CA SER A 586 15.62 10.31 -38.73
C SER A 586 16.04 10.04 -37.26
N GLU A 587 15.34 9.06 -36.67
CA GLU A 587 15.67 8.15 -35.55
C GLU A 587 16.13 8.68 -34.16
N ALA A 588 15.15 8.66 -33.23
CA ALA A 588 15.21 8.02 -31.91
C ALA A 588 16.51 8.06 -31.08
N GLY A 589 16.61 9.01 -30.14
CA GLY A 589 17.66 9.07 -29.10
C GLY A 589 17.12 9.48 -27.73
N MET A 590 17.75 8.97 -26.66
CA MET A 590 17.40 9.23 -25.26
C MET A 590 17.42 10.72 -24.88
N PHE A 591 16.47 11.17 -24.06
CA PHE A 591 16.61 12.43 -23.30
C PHE A 591 17.67 12.29 -22.20
N ASN A 592 18.93 12.55 -22.57
CA ASN A 592 19.97 13.00 -21.64
C ASN A 592 20.17 14.50 -21.86
N PHE A 593 19.82 15.34 -20.89
CA PHE A 593 20.41 16.67 -20.73
C PHE A 593 21.27 16.61 -19.46
N GLU A 594 22.60 16.67 -19.49
CA GLU A 594 23.57 17.59 -20.13
C GLU A 594 24.06 18.69 -19.17
N ARG A 595 25.38 18.66 -18.94
CA ARG A 595 26.29 19.80 -18.72
C ARG A 595 26.00 20.77 -17.57
N ARG A 596 26.81 20.61 -16.50
CA ARG A 596 27.22 21.72 -15.63
C ARG A 596 27.77 22.90 -16.46
N PRO A 597 27.35 24.15 -16.23
CA PRO A 597 28.13 25.31 -16.65
C PRO A 597 29.40 25.46 -15.78
N LYS A 598 30.51 25.87 -16.38
CA LYS A 598 31.66 26.45 -15.69
C LYS A 598 31.59 27.97 -15.86
N ILE A 599 31.16 28.69 -14.83
CA ILE A 599 31.20 30.16 -14.81
C ILE A 599 31.82 30.64 -13.49
N PHE A 600 32.80 31.54 -13.65
CA PHE A 600 33.50 32.41 -12.69
C PHE A 600 33.01 32.45 -11.24
N GLY A 601 33.94 32.29 -10.29
CA GLY A 601 33.72 32.56 -8.86
C GLY A 601 33.93 34.04 -8.51
N PRO A 602 33.30 34.55 -7.44
CA PRO A 602 33.49 35.91 -6.94
C PRO A 602 34.79 36.09 -6.14
N SER A 603 35.22 37.34 -5.98
CA SER A 603 36.42 37.75 -5.23
C SER A 603 36.24 37.65 -3.70
N PRO A 604 37.31 37.34 -2.93
CA PRO A 604 37.24 37.27 -1.48
C PRO A 604 37.45 38.63 -0.81
N SER A 605 36.36 39.28 -0.39
CA SER A 605 36.39 40.47 0.48
C SER A 605 35.16 40.53 1.39
N ASP A 606 35.29 39.94 2.58
CA ASP A 606 34.85 40.51 3.87
C ASP A 606 34.99 39.48 5.00
N ARG A 607 36.17 39.43 5.63
CA ARG A 607 36.38 38.73 6.90
C ARG A 607 36.16 39.70 8.06
N MET A 608 35.08 39.52 8.81
CA MET A 608 34.94 40.11 10.14
C MET A 608 35.60 39.21 11.20
N ASP A 609 36.92 39.30 11.31
CA ASP A 609 37.68 38.61 12.35
C ASP A 609 37.54 39.35 13.71
N THR A 610 36.52 38.99 14.51
CA THR A 610 36.31 39.60 15.83
C THR A 610 37.15 38.93 16.93
N PHE A 611 38.43 39.30 17.08
CA PHE A 611 39.12 39.47 18.38
C PHE A 611 40.47 40.21 18.22
N PRO A 612 40.84 41.17 19.10
CA PRO A 612 41.97 42.07 18.86
C PRO A 612 43.33 41.49 19.26
N LEU A 613 44.18 41.17 18.28
CA LEU A 613 45.61 40.87 18.50
C LEU A 613 46.43 42.15 18.67
N ARG A 614 46.96 42.37 19.88
CA ARG A 614 47.75 43.55 20.25
C ARG A 614 49.20 43.46 19.75
N ASN A 615 49.44 43.89 18.52
CA ASN A 615 50.79 43.99 17.95
C ASN A 615 51.66 45.00 18.72
N ARG A 616 52.84 44.56 19.19
CA ARG A 616 54.02 45.41 19.39
C ARG A 616 55.28 44.55 19.30
N GLY A 617 56.23 44.92 18.45
CA GLY A 617 57.32 44.04 18.05
C GLY A 617 58.72 44.41 18.57
N ALA A 618 59.60 43.42 18.38
CA ALA A 618 61.03 43.53 18.10
C ALA A 618 62.06 43.79 19.24
N THR A 619 63.12 42.98 19.16
CA THR A 619 64.52 43.17 19.62
C THR A 619 64.99 42.68 21.00
N SER A 620 66.29 42.34 21.01
CA SER A 620 67.19 41.95 22.12
C SER A 620 67.15 40.49 22.62
N ARG A 621 68.34 40.00 23.01
CA ARG A 621 68.60 38.68 23.61
C ARG A 621 68.71 38.82 25.12
N ALA A 622 68.09 37.93 25.89
CA ALA A 622 68.62 37.45 27.18
C ALA A 622 67.96 36.12 27.54
N SER A 623 68.59 35.34 28.42
CA SER A 623 68.01 34.15 29.04
C SER A 623 67.33 34.52 30.36
N GLU A 624 66.07 34.15 30.57
CA GLU A 624 65.55 34.01 31.94
C GLU A 624 64.38 33.01 32.06
N VAL A 625 64.08 32.62 33.29
CA VAL A 625 63.29 31.43 33.64
C VAL A 625 61.78 31.69 33.54
N ALA A 626 61.03 30.73 32.97
CA ALA A 626 59.57 30.80 32.91
C ALA A 626 58.93 30.68 34.33
N PRO A 627 57.91 31.49 34.67
CA PRO A 627 57.38 31.59 36.02
C PRO A 627 56.61 30.33 36.48
N PRO A 628 56.59 30.02 37.79
CA PRO A 628 56.23 28.70 38.33
C PRO A 628 54.73 28.34 38.33
N HIS A 629 53.87 29.08 37.61
CA HIS A 629 52.43 28.78 37.48
C HIS A 629 52.08 27.92 36.26
N LEU A 630 53.03 27.62 35.36
CA LEU A 630 52.86 26.66 34.26
C LEU A 630 53.07 25.18 34.68
N ARG A 631 52.91 24.86 35.97
CA ARG A 631 52.93 23.48 36.48
C ARG A 631 51.54 22.84 36.41
N LEU A 632 51.34 22.02 35.38
CA LEU A 632 50.44 20.86 35.40
C LEU A 632 49.09 21.05 36.11
N GLN A 633 48.25 21.97 35.63
CA GLN A 633 46.84 21.61 35.56
C GLN A 633 46.73 20.47 34.54
N ALA A 634 46.19 19.32 34.97
CA ALA A 634 45.78 18.30 34.04
C ALA A 634 44.65 18.88 33.18
N GLN A 635 44.93 19.15 31.91
CA GLN A 635 43.87 19.42 30.95
C GLN A 635 42.91 18.22 30.98
N PRO A 636 41.58 18.42 31.01
CA PRO A 636 40.67 17.34 30.67
C PRO A 636 41.07 16.82 29.28
N PRO A 637 41.10 15.50 29.05
CA PRO A 637 41.58 14.95 27.78
C PRO A 637 40.82 15.61 26.63
N PHE A 638 41.55 16.09 25.62
CA PHE A 638 40.99 16.87 24.53
C PHE A 638 40.11 15.95 23.66
N VAL A 639 38.82 15.84 24.00
CA VAL A 639 37.85 14.98 23.33
C VAL A 639 37.60 15.52 21.93
N ARG A 640 38.39 15.05 20.96
CA ARG A 640 38.15 15.33 19.55
C ARG A 640 36.82 14.67 19.13
N PRO A 641 35.96 15.38 18.38
CA PRO A 641 34.77 14.76 17.79
C PRO A 641 35.20 13.64 16.83
N VAL A 642 34.55 12.47 16.95
CA VAL A 642 34.96 11.23 16.27
C VAL A 642 34.88 11.34 14.75
N THR A 643 34.04 12.24 14.24
CA THR A 643 33.80 12.45 12.81
C THR A 643 34.94 13.12 12.06
N GLY A 644 35.89 13.76 12.76
CA GLY A 644 37.02 14.44 12.13
C GLY A 644 36.64 15.65 11.27
N LEU A 645 35.45 16.24 11.48
CA LEU A 645 35.12 17.56 10.92
C LEU A 645 36.00 18.62 11.59
N ASP A 646 36.62 19.48 10.79
CA ASP A 646 37.31 20.65 11.29
C ASP A 646 36.30 21.74 11.71
N HIS A 647 36.78 22.76 12.43
CA HIS A 647 35.89 23.81 12.94
C HIS A 647 35.28 24.64 11.79
N ASP A 648 35.97 24.73 10.66
CA ASP A 648 35.49 25.33 9.42
C ASP A 648 34.34 24.52 8.79
N ASP A 649 34.43 23.18 8.77
CA ASP A 649 33.36 22.28 8.30
C ASP A 649 32.09 22.43 9.14
N LEU A 650 32.24 22.57 10.46
CA LEU A 650 31.12 22.83 11.37
C LEU A 650 30.44 24.16 11.04
N GLY A 651 31.22 25.19 10.68
CA GLY A 651 30.73 26.48 10.19
C GLY A 651 29.92 26.36 8.90
N ILE A 652 30.35 25.52 7.96
CA ILE A 652 29.60 25.21 6.72
C ILE A 652 28.27 24.54 7.07
N VAL A 653 28.27 23.53 7.96
CA VAL A 653 27.03 22.86 8.39
C VAL A 653 26.05 23.82 9.07
N TYR A 654 26.52 24.76 9.90
CA TYR A 654 25.65 25.81 10.46
C TYR A 654 25.10 26.77 9.38
N ALA A 655 25.88 27.11 8.35
CA ALA A 655 25.44 27.95 7.25
C ALA A 655 24.35 27.25 6.41
N ASP A 656 24.54 25.96 6.12
CA ASP A 656 23.53 25.10 5.50
C ASP A 656 22.25 25.08 6.33
N ILE A 657 22.34 24.71 7.62
CA ILE A 657 21.21 24.68 8.57
C ILE A 657 20.44 26.00 8.57
N ARG A 658 21.15 27.13 8.68
CA ARG A 658 20.55 28.47 8.65
C ARG A 658 19.79 28.72 7.34
N SER A 659 20.38 28.36 6.19
CA SER A 659 19.75 28.53 4.88
C SER A 659 18.48 27.69 4.73
N TRP A 660 18.52 26.41 5.15
CA TRP A 660 17.37 25.52 5.08
C TRP A 660 16.27 25.92 6.07
N ARG A 661 16.61 26.38 7.28
CA ARG A 661 15.63 26.97 8.23
C ARG A 661 14.93 28.21 7.64
N THR A 662 15.64 29.06 6.88
CA THR A 662 15.00 30.19 6.19
C THR A 662 14.13 29.78 5.01
N LYS A 663 14.58 28.83 4.17
CA LYS A 663 13.78 28.27 3.08
C LYS A 663 12.50 27.60 3.58
N LEU A 664 12.60 26.79 4.64
CA LEU A 664 11.46 26.10 5.25
C LEU A 664 10.40 27.09 5.77
N LYS A 665 10.81 28.27 6.26
CA LYS A 665 9.85 29.33 6.63
C LYS A 665 9.19 30.01 5.42
N SER A 666 9.91 30.22 4.32
CA SER A 666 9.35 30.76 3.08
C SER A 666 8.30 29.81 2.49
N ILE A 667 8.70 28.56 2.21
CA ILE A 667 7.82 27.57 1.57
C ILE A 667 6.60 27.22 2.46
N ASN A 668 6.72 27.26 3.80
CA ASN A 668 5.56 27.07 4.69
C ASN A 668 4.58 28.26 4.62
N GLN A 669 5.05 29.50 4.43
CA GLN A 669 4.18 30.66 4.22
C GLN A 669 3.50 30.57 2.84
N GLU A 670 4.27 30.25 1.79
CA GLU A 670 3.77 30.07 0.43
C GLU A 670 2.72 28.94 0.34
N ILE A 671 2.92 27.84 1.07
CA ILE A 671 1.94 26.76 1.23
C ILE A 671 0.69 27.23 1.99
N ALA A 672 0.85 28.02 3.06
CA ALA A 672 -0.30 28.54 3.79
C ALA A 672 -1.14 29.48 2.92
N ASP A 673 -0.51 30.37 2.17
CA ASP A 673 -1.21 31.29 1.25
C ASP A 673 -1.85 30.54 0.08
N ALA A 674 -1.17 29.54 -0.50
CA ALA A 674 -1.75 28.66 -1.53
C ALA A 674 -2.91 27.78 -0.99
N GLN A 675 -2.86 27.35 0.28
CA GLN A 675 -4.00 26.71 0.95
C GLN A 675 -5.16 27.68 1.11
N ASN A 676 -4.91 28.93 1.54
CA ASN A 676 -5.93 29.97 1.68
C ASN A 676 -6.64 30.25 0.34
N ASP A 677 -5.88 30.40 -0.74
CA ASP A 677 -6.40 30.58 -2.10
C ASP A 677 -7.23 29.37 -2.55
N ALA A 678 -6.74 28.14 -2.33
CA ALA A 678 -7.47 26.92 -2.68
C ALA A 678 -8.76 26.71 -1.86
N TYR A 679 -8.80 27.16 -0.59
CA TYR A 679 -10.05 27.24 0.17
C TYR A 679 -10.99 28.31 -0.40
N SER A 680 -10.49 29.45 -0.88
CA SER A 680 -11.33 30.48 -1.51
C SER A 680 -11.96 29.99 -2.83
N ASP A 681 -11.19 29.27 -3.66
CA ASP A 681 -11.67 28.58 -4.87
C ASP A 681 -12.84 27.63 -4.57
N ILE A 682 -12.68 26.80 -3.52
CA ILE A 682 -13.69 25.82 -3.08
C ILE A 682 -14.99 26.51 -2.60
N ALA A 683 -14.86 27.67 -1.96
CA ALA A 683 -16.00 28.47 -1.51
C ALA A 683 -16.75 29.14 -2.68
N ASP A 684 -16.02 29.73 -3.62
CA ASP A 684 -16.58 30.46 -4.77
C ASP A 684 -17.00 29.55 -5.95
N GLY A 685 -16.49 28.32 -6.02
CA GLY A 685 -16.79 27.34 -7.08
C GLY A 685 -15.77 27.27 -8.22
N VAL A 686 -14.62 27.93 -8.05
CA VAL A 686 -13.57 28.05 -9.05
C VAL A 686 -12.68 26.80 -9.05
N ARG A 687 -12.18 26.39 -10.23
CA ARG A 687 -11.25 25.26 -10.45
C ARG A 687 -11.66 23.88 -9.87
N ILE A 688 -12.91 23.69 -9.42
CA ILE A 688 -13.41 22.40 -8.89
C ILE A 688 -13.38 21.28 -9.94
N LYS A 689 -12.72 20.16 -9.60
CA LYS A 689 -12.61 18.92 -10.40
C LYS A 689 -13.80 17.98 -10.20
N GLY A 690 -14.44 18.06 -9.03
CA GLY A 690 -15.60 17.26 -8.63
C GLY A 690 -15.83 17.28 -7.12
N TRP A 691 -16.71 16.38 -6.65
CA TRP A 691 -17.15 16.31 -5.25
C TRP A 691 -17.05 14.90 -4.70
N LEU A 692 -16.54 14.80 -3.47
CA LEU A 692 -16.46 13.57 -2.69
C LEU A 692 -17.62 13.55 -1.70
N MET A 693 -18.43 12.48 -1.73
CA MET A 693 -19.63 12.34 -0.90
C MET A 693 -19.53 11.11 0.00
N VAL A 694 -20.05 11.24 1.23
CA VAL A 694 -20.31 10.12 2.14
C VAL A 694 -21.78 10.17 2.56
N GLY A 695 -22.47 9.03 2.49
CA GLY A 695 -23.92 8.99 2.73
C GLY A 695 -24.55 7.64 2.42
N ARG A 696 -25.85 7.52 2.67
CA ARG A 696 -26.63 6.32 2.30
C ARG A 696 -27.06 6.42 0.84
N GLY A 697 -27.01 5.29 0.13
CA GLY A 697 -27.60 5.17 -1.21
C GLY A 697 -26.88 5.93 -2.34
N LEU A 698 -25.64 6.38 -2.14
CA LEU A 698 -24.87 7.11 -3.17
C LEU A 698 -24.79 6.36 -4.50
N ARG A 699 -24.84 5.02 -4.49
CA ARG A 699 -24.89 4.16 -5.70
C ARG A 699 -26.05 4.45 -6.66
N TYR A 700 -27.08 5.19 -6.23
CA TYR A 700 -28.23 5.56 -7.05
C TYR A 700 -28.05 6.93 -7.76
N ILE A 701 -27.03 7.71 -7.39
CA ILE A 701 -26.73 9.02 -7.98
C ILE A 701 -26.04 8.79 -9.35
N PRO A 702 -26.54 9.41 -10.44
CA PRO A 702 -25.93 9.26 -11.77
C PRO A 702 -24.53 9.89 -11.80
N GLY A 703 -23.58 9.20 -12.43
CA GLY A 703 -22.17 9.63 -12.51
C GLY A 703 -21.33 9.31 -11.26
N MET A 704 -21.93 8.76 -10.20
CA MET A 704 -21.22 8.45 -8.96
C MET A 704 -20.31 7.22 -9.09
N GLN A 705 -19.02 7.39 -8.81
CA GLN A 705 -18.01 6.33 -8.78
C GLN A 705 -17.78 5.90 -7.32
N LEU A 706 -18.23 4.69 -6.96
CA LEU A 706 -18.12 4.18 -5.58
C LEU A 706 -16.68 3.83 -5.19
N ILE A 707 -16.30 4.24 -3.99
CA ILE A 707 -15.01 3.95 -3.36
C ILE A 707 -15.24 2.82 -2.36
N GLU A 708 -15.07 1.58 -2.82
CA GLU A 708 -15.47 0.37 -2.08
C GLU A 708 -14.71 0.16 -0.77
N GLY A 709 -13.49 0.68 -0.64
CA GLY A 709 -12.72 0.66 0.59
C GLY A 709 -13.20 1.66 1.66
N ARG A 710 -13.90 2.74 1.29
CA ARG A 710 -14.49 3.70 2.23
C ARG A 710 -13.50 4.33 3.24
N ALA A 711 -12.22 4.47 2.90
CA ALA A 711 -11.21 5.14 3.73
C ALA A 711 -10.45 6.20 2.93
N LYS A 712 -9.76 7.11 3.62
CA LYS A 712 -8.98 8.20 3.01
C LYS A 712 -7.78 7.69 2.21
N GLU A 713 -7.24 6.53 2.59
CA GLU A 713 -6.09 5.89 1.94
C GLU A 713 -6.48 5.00 0.75
N ASP A 714 -7.78 4.75 0.54
CA ASP A 714 -8.26 4.11 -0.70
C ASP A 714 -8.36 5.12 -1.86
N VAL A 715 -8.40 6.42 -1.57
CA VAL A 715 -8.57 7.48 -2.57
C VAL A 715 -7.27 7.73 -3.31
N ARG A 716 -7.32 7.74 -4.65
CA ARG A 716 -6.17 8.08 -5.51
C ARG A 716 -6.21 9.55 -5.88
N TRP A 717 -5.75 10.42 -4.99
CA TRP A 717 -5.82 11.89 -5.12
C TRP A 717 -5.24 12.41 -6.44
N ASP A 718 -4.08 11.91 -6.89
CA ASP A 718 -3.47 12.22 -8.19
C ASP A 718 -4.44 11.99 -9.38
N GLU A 719 -5.22 10.90 -9.33
CA GLU A 719 -6.20 10.53 -10.38
C GLU A 719 -7.52 11.30 -10.28
N LEU A 720 -7.77 11.99 -9.16
CA LEU A 720 -8.89 12.94 -9.03
C LEU A 720 -8.53 14.30 -9.62
N GLN A 721 -7.25 14.67 -9.56
CA GLN A 721 -6.72 15.87 -10.24
C GLN A 721 -6.52 15.68 -11.74
N GLY A 722 -6.30 14.43 -12.18
CA GLY A 722 -6.06 14.05 -13.57
C GLY A 722 -7.26 14.13 -14.52
N GLU A 723 -6.97 14.45 -15.78
CA GLU A 723 -7.89 14.22 -16.91
C GLU A 723 -8.03 12.70 -17.14
N ASN A 724 -9.25 12.15 -17.00
CA ASN A 724 -9.53 10.73 -17.25
C ASN A 724 -9.41 10.40 -18.76
N ASP A 725 -8.17 10.23 -19.24
CA ASP A 725 -7.89 9.98 -20.65
C ASP A 725 -8.29 8.53 -21.07
N PRO A 726 -9.25 8.36 -21.99
CA PRO A 726 -9.61 7.04 -22.51
C PRO A 726 -8.47 6.35 -23.28
N LEU A 727 -7.46 7.10 -23.77
CA LEU A 727 -6.27 6.54 -24.41
C LEU A 727 -5.43 5.73 -23.41
N ASN A 728 -5.22 6.21 -22.17
CA ASN A 728 -4.50 5.45 -21.15
C ASN A 728 -5.18 4.10 -20.84
N ARG A 729 -6.51 4.09 -20.78
CA ARG A 729 -7.31 2.86 -20.65
C ARG A 729 -7.17 1.94 -21.88
N LEU A 730 -7.13 2.48 -23.09
CA LEU A 730 -6.91 1.71 -24.32
C LEU A 730 -5.50 1.10 -24.34
N VAL A 731 -4.47 1.91 -24.05
CA VAL A 731 -3.06 1.48 -23.96
C VAL A 731 -2.88 0.38 -22.93
N PHE A 732 -3.54 0.46 -21.77
CA PHE A 732 -3.56 -0.64 -20.80
C PHE A 732 -4.06 -1.95 -21.42
N TRP A 733 -5.22 -1.95 -22.10
CA TRP A 733 -5.75 -3.16 -22.72
C TRP A 733 -4.90 -3.67 -23.89
N VAL A 734 -4.26 -2.79 -24.66
CA VAL A 734 -3.26 -3.17 -25.68
C VAL A 734 -2.05 -3.85 -25.04
N ILE A 735 -1.55 -3.35 -23.91
CA ILE A 735 -0.45 -4.00 -23.17
C ILE A 735 -0.88 -5.35 -22.58
N VAL A 736 -2.11 -5.48 -22.06
CA VAL A 736 -2.68 -6.76 -21.60
C VAL A 736 -2.73 -7.77 -22.75
N ALA A 737 -3.23 -7.37 -23.93
CA ALA A 737 -3.30 -8.22 -25.11
C ALA A 737 -1.90 -8.62 -25.62
N MET A 738 -0.97 -7.67 -25.71
CA MET A 738 0.42 -7.92 -26.10
C MET A 738 1.10 -8.91 -25.14
N ALA A 739 0.96 -8.70 -23.82
CA ALA A 739 1.48 -9.64 -22.81
C ALA A 739 0.83 -11.03 -22.92
N GLY A 740 -0.46 -11.09 -23.29
CA GLY A 740 -1.17 -12.33 -23.61
C GLY A 740 -0.57 -13.07 -24.79
N CYS A 741 -0.32 -12.38 -25.91
CA CYS A 741 0.29 -12.95 -27.11
C CYS A 741 1.75 -13.39 -26.87
N LEU A 742 2.56 -12.59 -26.17
CA LEU A 742 3.93 -12.95 -25.82
C LEU A 742 3.99 -14.17 -24.87
N LEU A 743 3.09 -14.23 -23.89
CA LEU A 743 2.93 -15.40 -23.02
C LEU A 743 2.47 -16.63 -23.81
N ALA A 744 1.52 -16.47 -24.74
CA ALA A 744 1.04 -17.55 -25.60
C ALA A 744 2.17 -18.15 -26.45
N ILE A 745 3.06 -17.33 -27.00
CA ILE A 745 4.26 -17.75 -27.75
C ILE A 745 5.27 -18.46 -26.83
N GLY A 746 5.60 -17.89 -25.66
CA GLY A 746 6.51 -18.53 -24.70
C GLY A 746 6.00 -19.90 -24.22
N LEU A 747 4.68 -20.02 -24.03
CA LEU A 747 4.03 -21.28 -23.66
C LEU A 747 3.95 -22.29 -24.81
N THR A 748 3.80 -21.88 -26.07
CA THR A 748 3.90 -22.83 -27.20
C THR A 748 5.32 -23.38 -27.37
N ALA A 749 6.36 -22.57 -27.13
CA ALA A 749 7.74 -23.03 -27.13
C ALA A 749 8.01 -24.04 -25.98
N ALA A 750 7.52 -23.77 -24.77
CA ALA A 750 7.60 -24.70 -23.65
C ALA A 750 6.81 -26.00 -23.91
N ALA A 751 5.62 -25.92 -24.51
CA ALA A 751 4.85 -27.10 -24.90
C ALA A 751 5.55 -27.94 -25.96
N GLY A 752 6.15 -27.33 -27.00
CA GLY A 752 6.92 -28.06 -28.03
C GLY A 752 8.11 -28.82 -27.45
N LEU A 753 8.87 -28.20 -26.53
CA LEU A 753 9.98 -28.86 -25.84
C LEU A 753 9.50 -30.02 -24.94
N ALA A 754 8.32 -29.91 -24.31
CA ALA A 754 7.75 -30.99 -23.50
C ALA A 754 7.13 -32.13 -24.33
N VAL A 755 6.75 -31.86 -25.58
CA VAL A 755 6.23 -32.85 -26.53
C VAL A 755 7.36 -33.49 -27.36
N ALA A 756 8.62 -33.07 -27.18
CA ALA A 756 9.78 -33.57 -27.93
C ALA A 756 10.01 -35.09 -27.87
N THR A 757 9.54 -35.79 -26.83
CA THR A 757 9.62 -37.26 -26.68
C THR A 757 8.34 -37.99 -27.07
N ALA A 758 7.29 -37.27 -27.49
CA ALA A 758 6.01 -37.85 -27.92
C ALA A 758 6.15 -38.66 -29.23
N PRO A 759 5.35 -39.73 -29.40
CA PRO A 759 5.39 -40.57 -30.60
C PRO A 759 5.14 -39.77 -31.88
N ASP A 760 5.97 -40.02 -32.89
CA ASP A 760 5.94 -39.44 -34.24
C ASP A 760 6.06 -37.90 -34.32
N TYR A 761 6.33 -37.18 -33.22
CA TYR A 761 6.49 -35.72 -33.23
C TYR A 761 7.88 -35.26 -33.68
N ALA A 762 8.94 -35.80 -33.06
CA ALA A 762 10.32 -35.33 -33.23
C ALA A 762 10.86 -35.45 -34.67
N HIS A 763 10.27 -36.29 -35.51
CA HIS A 763 10.63 -36.39 -36.93
C HIS A 763 10.37 -35.10 -37.71
N TYR A 764 9.30 -34.36 -37.38
CA TYR A 764 8.93 -33.12 -38.08
C TYR A 764 9.79 -31.92 -37.71
N LEU A 765 10.48 -31.99 -36.56
CA LEU A 765 11.35 -30.94 -36.04
C LEU A 765 12.70 -31.56 -35.67
N THR A 766 13.57 -31.72 -36.67
CA THR A 766 14.84 -32.49 -36.57
C THR A 766 15.77 -32.05 -35.43
N PHE A 767 15.66 -30.81 -34.94
CA PHE A 767 16.42 -30.34 -33.78
C PHE A 767 16.00 -31.00 -32.45
N PHE A 768 14.78 -31.57 -32.37
CA PHE A 768 14.34 -32.42 -31.24
C PHE A 768 14.73 -33.89 -31.40
N GLN A 769 15.16 -34.35 -32.59
CA GLN A 769 15.48 -35.76 -32.83
C GLN A 769 16.55 -36.35 -31.89
N PRO A 770 17.62 -35.61 -31.47
CA PRO A 770 18.56 -36.12 -30.47
C PRO A 770 17.93 -36.37 -29.09
N LEU A 771 16.89 -35.62 -28.72
CA LEU A 771 16.18 -35.77 -27.44
C LEU A 771 15.23 -36.97 -27.44
N ALA A 772 14.63 -37.29 -28.60
CA ALA A 772 13.78 -38.47 -28.77
C ALA A 772 14.57 -39.79 -28.88
N ASN A 773 15.81 -39.74 -29.38
CA ASN A 773 16.65 -40.92 -29.62
C ASN A 773 17.39 -41.44 -28.36
N HIS A 774 17.46 -40.66 -27.28
CA HIS A 774 18.17 -41.04 -26.06
C HIS A 774 17.22 -41.10 -24.85
N ASN A 775 16.98 -42.30 -24.31
CA ASN A 775 16.24 -42.50 -23.06
C ASN A 775 17.22 -42.38 -21.87
N SER A 776 17.60 -41.15 -21.52
CA SER A 776 18.58 -40.85 -20.47
C SER A 776 18.08 -39.75 -19.53
N PHE A 777 18.57 -39.73 -18.29
CA PHE A 777 18.23 -38.71 -17.28
C PHE A 777 18.32 -37.27 -17.82
N THR A 778 19.27 -36.99 -18.72
CA THR A 778 19.46 -35.70 -19.40
C THR A 778 18.32 -35.31 -20.36
N THR A 779 17.67 -36.26 -21.04
CA THR A 779 16.49 -35.97 -21.88
C THR A 779 15.26 -35.77 -21.01
N GLY A 780 15.16 -36.47 -19.88
CA GLY A 780 14.17 -36.17 -18.83
C GLY A 780 14.28 -34.75 -18.26
N LEU A 781 15.50 -34.32 -17.91
CA LEU A 781 15.77 -32.98 -17.40
C LEU A 781 15.39 -31.88 -18.42
N SER A 782 15.69 -32.10 -19.70
CA SER A 782 15.46 -31.12 -20.77
C SER A 782 14.03 -31.10 -21.31
N THR A 783 13.26 -32.20 -21.18
CA THR A 783 11.86 -32.27 -21.63
C THR A 783 10.82 -32.08 -20.52
N VAL A 784 11.19 -32.26 -19.24
CA VAL A 784 10.27 -32.04 -18.10
C VAL A 784 10.64 -30.80 -17.28
N LEU A 785 11.86 -30.72 -16.73
CA LEU A 785 12.25 -29.61 -15.85
C LEU A 785 12.40 -28.29 -16.63
N ALA A 786 13.16 -28.28 -17.73
CA ALA A 786 13.43 -27.06 -18.48
C ALA A 786 12.17 -26.33 -19.00
N PRO A 787 11.19 -26.98 -19.68
CA PRO A 787 9.97 -26.30 -20.10
C PRO A 787 9.06 -25.91 -18.92
N ALA A 788 9.06 -26.67 -17.82
CA ALA A 788 8.31 -26.27 -16.62
C ALA A 788 8.88 -24.99 -15.98
N VAL A 789 10.21 -24.89 -15.85
CA VAL A 789 10.87 -23.66 -15.38
C VAL A 789 10.62 -22.51 -16.36
N GLY A 790 10.79 -22.73 -17.67
CA GLY A 790 10.50 -21.73 -18.70
C GLY A 790 9.06 -21.20 -18.64
N ALA A 791 8.06 -22.09 -18.57
CA ALA A 791 6.66 -21.71 -18.43
C ALA A 791 6.39 -20.89 -17.16
N THR A 792 6.91 -21.31 -16.01
CA THR A 792 6.76 -20.52 -14.76
C THR A 792 7.41 -19.14 -14.85
N LEU A 793 8.57 -19.02 -15.51
CA LEU A 793 9.25 -17.76 -15.74
C LEU A 793 8.45 -16.84 -16.67
N PHE A 794 7.93 -17.34 -17.79
CA PHE A 794 7.10 -16.55 -18.71
C PHE A 794 5.81 -16.06 -18.03
N ILE A 795 5.14 -16.92 -17.24
CA ILE A 795 3.95 -16.53 -16.45
C ILE A 795 4.30 -15.44 -15.43
N ALA A 796 5.43 -15.58 -14.72
CA ALA A 796 5.88 -14.58 -13.74
C ALA A 796 6.22 -13.23 -14.40
N ILE A 797 6.88 -13.23 -15.56
CA ILE A 797 7.18 -12.02 -16.35
C ILE A 797 5.89 -11.36 -16.84
N ALA A 798 4.92 -12.12 -17.34
CA ALA A 798 3.63 -11.59 -17.78
C ALA A 798 2.87 -10.92 -16.62
N ILE A 799 2.81 -11.57 -15.44
CA ILE A 799 2.18 -10.99 -14.23
C ILE A 799 2.92 -9.73 -13.76
N ALA A 800 4.26 -9.71 -13.82
CA ALA A 800 5.05 -8.52 -13.50
C ALA A 800 4.77 -7.36 -14.49
N GLY A 801 4.57 -7.66 -15.78
CA GLY A 801 4.13 -6.71 -16.80
C GLY A 801 2.76 -6.11 -16.48
N LEU A 802 1.77 -6.94 -16.17
CA LEU A 802 0.43 -6.52 -15.75
C LEU A 802 0.46 -5.65 -14.47
N TYR A 803 1.32 -6.01 -13.50
CA TYR A 803 1.50 -5.20 -12.30
C TYR A 803 2.16 -3.84 -12.63
N LYS A 804 3.12 -3.77 -13.55
CA LYS A 804 3.75 -2.50 -13.96
C LYS A 804 2.77 -1.61 -14.74
N SER A 805 1.94 -2.17 -15.63
CA SER A 805 0.97 -1.41 -16.43
C SER A 805 -0.26 -0.91 -15.65
N SER A 806 -0.48 -1.40 -14.43
CA SER A 806 -1.57 -0.93 -13.54
C SER A 806 -1.59 0.58 -13.27
N ARG A 807 -0.45 1.26 -13.42
CA ARG A 807 -0.31 2.72 -13.33
C ARG A 807 -1.03 3.48 -14.45
N LEU A 808 -1.43 2.80 -15.53
CA LEU A 808 -2.17 3.37 -16.65
C LEU A 808 -3.70 3.28 -16.48
N ILE A 809 -4.17 2.67 -15.39
CA ILE A 809 -5.60 2.56 -15.09
C ILE A 809 -6.02 3.75 -14.23
N SER A 810 -6.53 4.81 -14.86
CA SER A 810 -7.16 5.90 -14.13
C SER A 810 -8.40 5.38 -13.39
N THR A 811 -8.40 5.55 -12.06
CA THR A 811 -9.39 4.99 -11.14
C THR A 811 -9.36 5.79 -9.85
N ALA A 812 -10.53 6.23 -9.38
CA ALA A 812 -10.65 7.00 -8.14
C ALA A 812 -10.21 6.24 -6.87
N SER A 813 -10.15 4.90 -6.91
CA SER A 813 -9.81 4.05 -5.76
C SER A 813 -8.74 2.99 -6.02
N VAL A 814 -7.85 2.80 -5.04
CA VAL A 814 -6.77 1.79 -5.05
C VAL A 814 -7.35 0.38 -5.05
N SER A 815 -8.38 0.13 -4.24
CA SER A 815 -9.09 -1.15 -4.13
C SER A 815 -9.70 -1.59 -5.45
N ALA A 816 -10.32 -0.67 -6.20
CA ALA A 816 -10.85 -0.94 -7.54
C ALA A 816 -9.74 -1.26 -8.54
N ASN A 817 -8.62 -0.52 -8.54
CA ASN A 817 -7.47 -0.81 -9.40
C ASN A 817 -6.91 -2.22 -9.10
N GLN A 818 -6.61 -2.53 -7.83
CA GLN A 818 -6.15 -3.88 -7.42
C GLN A 818 -7.09 -4.99 -7.87
N LEU A 819 -8.40 -4.78 -7.76
CA LEU A 819 -9.41 -5.72 -8.22
C LEU A 819 -9.44 -5.85 -9.76
N ILE A 820 -9.21 -4.78 -10.53
CA ILE A 820 -9.12 -4.86 -11.99
C ILE A 820 -7.88 -5.67 -12.39
N ILE A 821 -6.70 -5.38 -11.81
CA ILE A 821 -5.47 -6.14 -12.06
C ILE A 821 -5.65 -7.62 -11.68
N PHE A 822 -6.31 -7.91 -10.55
CA PHE A 822 -6.57 -9.28 -10.12
C PHE A 822 -7.49 -10.02 -11.11
N LYS A 823 -8.53 -9.34 -11.63
CA LYS A 823 -9.44 -9.89 -12.65
C LYS A 823 -8.72 -10.17 -13.97
N THR A 824 -7.88 -9.26 -14.46
CA THR A 824 -7.14 -9.46 -15.72
C THR A 824 -6.11 -10.56 -15.59
N ALA A 825 -5.36 -10.61 -14.49
CA ALA A 825 -4.40 -11.68 -14.22
C ALA A 825 -5.09 -13.05 -14.07
N PHE A 826 -6.23 -13.12 -13.38
CA PHE A 826 -7.04 -14.34 -13.30
C PHE A 826 -7.43 -14.84 -14.71
N TYR A 827 -7.96 -13.97 -15.57
CA TYR A 827 -8.37 -14.37 -16.92
C TYR A 827 -7.18 -14.74 -17.81
N MET A 828 -6.03 -14.07 -17.66
CA MET A 828 -4.78 -14.46 -18.31
C MET A 828 -4.32 -15.86 -17.88
N LEU A 829 -4.44 -16.20 -16.60
CA LEU A 829 -4.14 -17.53 -16.09
C LEU A 829 -5.13 -18.60 -16.61
N THR A 830 -6.43 -18.33 -16.67
CA THR A 830 -7.41 -19.29 -17.21
C THR A 830 -7.28 -19.48 -18.72
N PHE A 831 -7.19 -18.40 -19.49
CA PHE A 831 -7.22 -18.50 -20.96
C PHE A 831 -5.85 -18.77 -21.57
N VAL A 832 -4.78 -18.13 -21.09
CA VAL A 832 -3.44 -18.28 -21.69
C VAL A 832 -2.62 -19.35 -20.98
N ALA A 833 -2.54 -19.33 -19.64
CA ALA A 833 -1.72 -20.30 -18.91
C ALA A 833 -2.34 -21.71 -18.81
N ALA A 834 -3.66 -21.87 -18.98
CA ALA A 834 -4.34 -23.17 -18.98
C ALA A 834 -4.93 -23.56 -20.34
N ILE A 835 -5.94 -22.85 -20.84
CA ILE A 835 -6.66 -23.25 -22.07
C ILE A 835 -5.75 -23.21 -23.30
N TRP A 836 -4.96 -22.15 -23.49
CA TRP A 836 -4.01 -22.08 -24.61
C TRP A 836 -2.85 -23.06 -24.47
N LEU A 837 -2.23 -23.19 -23.28
CA LEU A 837 -1.13 -24.15 -23.07
C LEU A 837 -1.56 -25.60 -23.37
N THR A 838 -2.74 -26.01 -22.91
CA THR A 838 -3.31 -27.34 -23.20
C THR A 838 -3.67 -27.52 -24.66
N ALA A 839 -4.33 -26.54 -25.29
CA ALA A 839 -4.69 -26.59 -26.70
C ALA A 839 -3.45 -26.60 -27.62
N ALA A 840 -2.46 -25.76 -27.37
CA ALA A 840 -1.23 -25.70 -28.16
C ALA A 840 -0.45 -27.02 -28.07
N GLY A 841 -0.25 -27.55 -26.87
CA GLY A 841 0.42 -28.84 -26.68
C GLY A 841 -0.33 -30.01 -27.32
N ALA A 842 -1.67 -30.03 -27.26
CA ALA A 842 -2.50 -31.02 -27.93
C ALA A 842 -2.41 -30.95 -29.47
N ILE A 843 -2.34 -29.74 -30.04
CA ILE A 843 -2.15 -29.53 -31.49
C ILE A 843 -0.75 -29.94 -31.93
N LEU A 844 0.29 -29.63 -31.14
CA LEU A 844 1.66 -30.04 -31.43
C LEU A 844 1.82 -31.56 -31.38
N TYR A 845 1.27 -32.23 -30.36
CA TYR A 845 1.23 -33.70 -30.28
C TYR A 845 0.52 -34.31 -31.50
N ALA A 846 -0.59 -33.70 -31.96
CA ALA A 846 -1.36 -34.20 -33.10
C ALA A 846 -0.73 -33.93 -34.48
N PHE A 847 0.45 -33.29 -34.59
CA PHE A 847 0.99 -32.81 -35.86
C PHE A 847 1.11 -33.90 -36.95
N GLY A 848 1.55 -35.11 -36.58
CA GLY A 848 1.61 -36.25 -37.52
C GLY A 848 0.25 -36.76 -37.99
N ALA A 849 -0.80 -36.66 -37.17
CA ALA A 849 -2.17 -37.01 -37.53
C ALA A 849 -2.86 -35.91 -38.35
N LEU A 850 -2.46 -34.65 -38.14
CA LEU A 850 -2.90 -33.51 -38.93
C LEU A 850 -2.30 -33.57 -40.35
N SER A 851 -1.01 -33.91 -40.50
CA SER A 851 -0.36 -34.06 -41.82
C SER A 851 -0.87 -35.26 -42.61
N THR A 852 -1.14 -36.39 -41.95
CA THR A 852 -1.65 -37.63 -42.58
C THR A 852 -3.16 -37.69 -42.72
N ASN A 853 -3.89 -36.70 -42.17
CA ASN A 853 -5.36 -36.62 -42.16
C ASN A 853 -6.11 -37.77 -41.44
N THR A 854 -5.42 -38.67 -40.74
CA THR A 854 -6.05 -39.81 -40.06
C THR A 854 -6.35 -39.52 -38.59
N SER A 855 -7.56 -39.86 -38.13
CA SER A 855 -7.96 -39.86 -36.70
C SER A 855 -7.72 -38.54 -35.91
N ARG A 856 -7.65 -37.38 -36.60
CA ARG A 856 -7.29 -36.06 -36.04
C ARG A 856 -7.87 -35.75 -34.65
N ALA A 857 -9.17 -36.01 -34.43
CA ALA A 857 -9.82 -35.68 -33.16
C ALA A 857 -9.32 -36.56 -31.98
N LYS A 858 -9.12 -37.87 -32.21
CA LYS A 858 -8.58 -38.81 -31.22
C LYS A 858 -7.15 -38.42 -30.81
N THR A 859 -6.30 -38.07 -31.77
CA THR A 859 -4.90 -37.72 -31.45
C THR A 859 -4.77 -36.37 -30.75
N ILE A 860 -5.64 -35.40 -31.06
CA ILE A 860 -5.74 -34.14 -30.28
C ILE A 860 -6.18 -34.42 -28.84
N SER A 861 -7.19 -35.28 -28.61
CA SER A 861 -7.59 -35.63 -27.24
C SER A 861 -6.50 -36.36 -26.45
N ASP A 862 -5.74 -37.23 -27.12
CA ASP A 862 -4.64 -37.98 -26.49
C ASP A 862 -3.49 -37.01 -26.11
N GLY A 863 -3.18 -36.02 -26.97
CA GLY A 863 -2.23 -34.94 -26.66
C GLY A 863 -2.67 -34.00 -25.54
N ALA A 864 -3.97 -33.74 -25.41
CA ALA A 864 -4.53 -32.96 -24.30
C ALA A 864 -4.39 -33.68 -22.94
N ILE A 865 -4.29 -35.01 -22.93
CA ILE A 865 -3.91 -35.80 -21.74
C ILE A 865 -2.39 -35.78 -21.55
N TYR A 866 -1.61 -35.98 -22.63
CA TYR A 866 -0.14 -36.04 -22.58
C TYR A 866 0.49 -34.83 -21.85
N ILE A 867 -0.01 -33.61 -22.13
CA ILE A 867 0.45 -32.35 -21.52
C ILE A 867 0.27 -32.29 -19.99
N SER A 868 -0.54 -33.16 -19.38
CA SER A 868 -0.73 -33.20 -17.92
C SER A 868 0.57 -33.41 -17.13
N VAL A 869 1.60 -34.05 -17.71
CA VAL A 869 2.93 -34.22 -17.09
C VAL A 869 3.70 -32.90 -17.02
N LEU A 870 3.69 -32.08 -18.08
CA LEU A 870 4.26 -30.73 -18.04
C LEU A 870 3.55 -29.86 -16.99
N LEU A 871 2.22 -29.93 -16.95
CA LEU A 871 1.43 -29.20 -15.96
C LEU A 871 1.72 -29.66 -14.53
N LEU A 872 1.94 -30.97 -14.30
CA LEU A 872 2.33 -31.49 -12.98
C LEU A 872 3.72 -30.97 -12.58
N ALA A 873 4.69 -30.98 -13.49
CA ALA A 873 6.03 -30.42 -13.24
C ALA A 873 5.97 -28.91 -12.93
N ILE A 874 5.11 -28.15 -13.61
CA ILE A 874 4.82 -26.74 -13.29
C ILE A 874 4.25 -26.61 -11.87
N VAL A 875 3.24 -27.42 -11.50
CA VAL A 875 2.66 -27.39 -10.15
C VAL A 875 3.70 -27.75 -9.09
N ILE A 876 4.50 -28.79 -9.28
CA ILE A 876 5.53 -29.24 -8.33
C ILE A 876 6.61 -28.16 -8.11
N ASN A 877 7.11 -27.56 -9.19
CA ASN A 877 8.10 -26.49 -9.09
C ASN A 877 7.54 -25.27 -8.34
N VAL A 878 6.29 -24.88 -8.62
CA VAL A 878 5.61 -23.78 -7.92
C VAL A 878 5.28 -24.16 -6.46
N ALA A 879 4.93 -25.43 -6.19
CA ALA A 879 4.44 -25.91 -4.90
C ALA A 879 5.40 -25.65 -3.75
N ILE A 880 6.70 -25.84 -3.97
CA ILE A 880 7.71 -25.77 -2.92
C ILE A 880 8.44 -24.42 -2.94
N ILE A 881 8.70 -23.87 -4.14
CA ILE A 881 9.48 -22.64 -4.31
C ILE A 881 8.63 -21.38 -4.02
N SER A 882 7.38 -21.33 -4.49
CA SER A 882 6.55 -20.12 -4.38
C SER A 882 6.20 -19.73 -2.93
N PRO A 883 5.76 -20.64 -2.04
CA PRO A 883 5.51 -20.31 -0.64
C PRO A 883 6.77 -19.80 0.07
N ALA A 884 7.92 -20.40 -0.23
CA ALA A 884 9.20 -20.02 0.37
C ALA A 884 9.66 -18.62 -0.09
N LEU A 885 9.52 -18.29 -1.38
CA LEU A 885 9.80 -16.94 -1.90
C LEU A 885 8.82 -15.88 -1.35
N LEU A 886 7.56 -16.25 -1.17
CA LEU A 886 6.51 -15.40 -0.58
C LEU A 886 6.78 -15.08 0.89
N MET A 887 7.33 -16.04 1.66
CA MET A 887 7.83 -15.82 3.03
C MET A 887 9.12 -15.00 3.04
N LEU A 888 10.11 -15.35 2.20
CA LEU A 888 11.44 -14.73 2.19
C LEU A 888 11.43 -13.27 1.69
N GLN A 889 10.52 -12.92 0.76
CA GLN A 889 10.39 -11.59 0.14
C GLN A 889 11.74 -10.98 -0.28
N PRO A 890 12.62 -11.70 -1.02
CA PRO A 890 14.04 -11.34 -1.16
C PRO A 890 14.26 -9.96 -1.81
N LEU A 891 13.37 -9.55 -2.73
CA LEU A 891 13.40 -8.22 -3.34
C LEU A 891 12.97 -7.09 -2.39
N ARG A 892 12.17 -7.38 -1.36
CA ARG A 892 11.88 -6.43 -0.26
C ARG A 892 13.08 -6.38 0.67
N LEU A 893 13.56 -7.53 1.16
CA LEU A 893 14.70 -7.62 2.08
C LEU A 893 15.93 -6.88 1.53
N ARG A 894 16.31 -7.12 0.26
CA ARG A 894 17.45 -6.43 -0.38
C ARG A 894 17.25 -4.91 -0.51
N ARG A 895 16.01 -4.42 -0.65
CA ARG A 895 15.71 -2.98 -0.68
C ARG A 895 15.76 -2.38 0.72
N VAL A 896 15.09 -2.97 1.71
CA VAL A 896 15.13 -2.49 3.10
C VAL A 896 16.57 -2.45 3.62
N LEU A 897 17.36 -3.51 3.42
CA LEU A 897 18.78 -3.57 3.82
C LEU A 897 19.72 -2.66 3.00
N ARG A 898 19.23 -2.06 1.90
CA ARG A 898 19.95 -1.03 1.15
C ARG A 898 19.53 0.35 1.68
N ASN A 899 18.24 0.65 1.66
CA ASN A 899 17.65 1.90 2.12
C ASN A 899 18.00 2.20 3.60
N GLU A 900 18.05 1.20 4.48
CA GLU A 900 18.47 1.40 5.89
C GLU A 900 19.96 1.77 6.01
N LYS A 901 20.82 1.32 5.07
CA LYS A 901 22.24 1.70 5.03
C LYS A 901 22.49 3.04 4.37
N GLU A 902 21.57 3.47 3.51
CA GLU A 902 21.62 4.77 2.81
C GLU A 902 20.91 5.88 3.62
N ALA A 903 20.12 5.51 4.64
CA ALA A 903 19.43 6.44 5.55
C ALA A 903 20.38 7.07 6.58
N VAL A 904 20.35 8.40 6.63
CA VAL A 904 21.04 9.26 7.61
C VAL A 904 20.07 9.75 8.70
N THR A 905 18.85 10.16 8.31
CA THR A 905 17.86 10.72 9.25
C THR A 905 16.96 9.65 9.88
N PRO A 906 16.38 9.90 11.07
CA PRO A 906 15.39 9.01 11.67
C PRO A 906 14.18 8.76 10.75
N ARG A 907 13.71 9.81 10.07
CA ARG A 907 12.60 9.75 9.10
C ARG A 907 12.94 8.87 7.90
N GLN A 908 14.13 9.03 7.31
CA GLN A 908 14.61 8.16 6.24
C GLN A 908 14.66 6.68 6.70
N ARG A 909 15.10 6.42 7.93
CA ARG A 909 15.14 5.06 8.49
C ARG A 909 13.74 4.47 8.71
N PHE A 910 12.79 5.27 9.17
CA PHE A 910 11.37 4.87 9.25
C PHE A 910 10.78 4.57 7.87
N ARG A 911 10.96 5.47 6.89
CA ARG A 911 10.56 5.29 5.48
C ARG A 911 11.19 4.01 4.87
N ALA A 912 12.42 3.65 5.25
CA ALA A 912 13.09 2.43 4.79
C ALA A 912 12.47 1.12 5.35
N VAL A 913 12.00 1.13 6.59
CA VAL A 913 11.42 -0.05 7.28
C VAL A 913 9.90 -0.17 7.08
N TYR A 914 9.23 0.93 6.67
CA TYR A 914 7.77 1.06 6.57
C TYR A 914 7.05 -0.14 5.92
N PRO A 915 5.90 -0.59 6.46
CA PRO A 915 5.18 -1.74 5.93
C PRO A 915 4.74 -1.57 4.48
N ARG A 916 4.80 -2.67 3.74
CA ARG A 916 4.11 -2.80 2.46
C ARG A 916 2.70 -3.33 2.68
N THR A 917 1.77 -2.76 1.92
CA THR A 917 0.41 -3.26 1.77
C THR A 917 0.41 -4.73 1.34
N TYR A 918 -0.63 -5.46 1.76
CA TYR A 918 -0.91 -6.77 1.18
C TYR A 918 -1.20 -6.65 -0.33
N SER A 919 -0.76 -7.62 -1.13
CA SER A 919 -1.02 -7.65 -2.58
C SER A 919 -1.69 -8.97 -2.98
N PRO A 920 -3.02 -8.98 -3.21
CA PRO A 920 -3.77 -10.22 -3.44
C PRO A 920 -3.31 -10.95 -4.70
N LEU A 921 -2.87 -10.20 -5.72
CA LEU A 921 -2.28 -10.73 -6.95
C LEU A 921 -1.10 -11.66 -6.66
N PHE A 922 -0.07 -11.16 -5.98
CA PHE A 922 1.17 -11.93 -5.76
C PHE A 922 0.92 -13.13 -4.84
N ALA A 923 0.13 -12.95 -3.78
CA ALA A 923 -0.10 -14.00 -2.81
C ALA A 923 -0.99 -15.16 -3.31
N SER A 924 -1.95 -14.89 -4.19
CA SER A 924 -2.93 -15.91 -4.61
C SER A 924 -2.77 -16.43 -6.04
N SER A 925 -2.02 -15.78 -6.94
CA SER A 925 -1.90 -16.21 -8.35
C SER A 925 -1.44 -17.66 -8.52
N CYS A 926 -0.45 -18.11 -7.75
CA CYS A 926 0.02 -19.50 -7.78
C CYS A 926 -1.05 -20.49 -7.28
N CYS A 927 -1.81 -20.11 -6.25
CA CYS A 927 -2.93 -20.91 -5.74
C CYS A 927 -4.06 -21.00 -6.78
N VAL A 928 -4.38 -19.89 -7.45
CA VAL A 928 -5.37 -19.84 -8.53
C VAL A 928 -4.96 -20.74 -9.69
N LEU A 929 -3.72 -20.66 -10.17
CA LEU A 929 -3.19 -21.53 -11.23
C LEU A 929 -3.28 -23.02 -10.86
N ALA A 930 -2.91 -23.40 -9.64
CA ALA A 930 -2.99 -24.80 -9.23
C ALA A 930 -4.43 -25.30 -9.01
N VAL A 931 -5.36 -24.43 -8.58
CA VAL A 931 -6.79 -24.81 -8.53
C VAL A 931 -7.38 -24.92 -9.95
N ILE A 932 -6.95 -24.10 -10.91
CA ILE A 932 -7.31 -24.26 -12.32
C ILE A 932 -6.82 -25.64 -12.82
N PHE A 933 -5.53 -25.96 -12.69
CA PHE A 933 -4.98 -27.24 -13.16
C PHE A 933 -5.54 -28.46 -12.39
N SER A 934 -5.76 -28.35 -11.08
CA SER A 934 -6.40 -29.40 -10.28
C SER A 934 -7.87 -29.59 -10.67
N SER A 935 -8.60 -28.54 -11.05
CA SER A 935 -9.96 -28.67 -11.56
C SER A 935 -9.96 -29.36 -12.92
N THR A 936 -9.14 -28.93 -13.89
CA THR A 936 -9.13 -29.53 -15.24
C THR A 936 -8.69 -31.00 -15.23
N TYR A 937 -7.68 -31.36 -14.44
CA TYR A 937 -7.02 -32.67 -14.55
C TYR A 937 -7.22 -33.66 -13.40
N SER A 938 -7.84 -33.31 -12.25
CA SER A 938 -7.84 -34.18 -11.05
C SER A 938 -8.30 -35.63 -11.25
N LEU A 939 -9.21 -35.90 -12.20
CA LEU A 939 -9.61 -37.28 -12.54
C LEU A 939 -9.02 -37.78 -13.85
N ILE A 940 -8.62 -36.89 -14.78
CA ILE A 940 -7.95 -37.28 -16.03
C ILE A 940 -6.52 -37.79 -15.75
N PHE A 941 -5.84 -37.15 -14.80
CA PHE A 941 -4.50 -37.50 -14.32
C PHE A 941 -4.43 -37.28 -12.79
N PRO A 942 -4.74 -38.31 -11.98
CA PRO A 942 -4.89 -38.23 -10.53
C PRO A 942 -3.78 -37.49 -9.78
N LEU A 943 -2.52 -37.68 -10.18
CA LEU A 943 -1.32 -37.10 -9.55
C LEU A 943 -1.31 -35.56 -9.53
N MET A 944 -2.09 -34.90 -10.39
CA MET A 944 -2.23 -33.44 -10.38
C MET A 944 -2.75 -32.89 -9.04
N SER A 945 -3.73 -33.59 -8.46
CA SER A 945 -4.46 -33.07 -7.30
C SER A 945 -3.64 -33.12 -5.99
N PRO A 946 -2.88 -34.19 -5.66
CA PRO A 946 -1.93 -34.17 -4.54
C PRO A 946 -0.90 -33.04 -4.62
N ALA A 947 -0.32 -32.77 -5.81
CA ALA A 947 0.66 -31.70 -5.98
C ALA A 947 0.05 -30.30 -5.74
N ALA A 948 -1.17 -30.07 -6.23
CA ALA A 948 -1.91 -28.85 -5.95
C ALA A 948 -2.30 -28.71 -4.46
N ALA A 949 -2.66 -29.81 -3.79
CA ALA A 949 -2.97 -29.81 -2.37
C ALA A 949 -1.73 -29.50 -1.50
N VAL A 950 -0.54 -29.98 -1.89
CA VAL A 950 0.74 -29.63 -1.23
C VAL A 950 1.05 -28.14 -1.38
N LEU A 951 0.92 -27.55 -2.58
CA LEU A 951 1.07 -26.11 -2.76
C LEU A 951 0.11 -25.33 -1.85
N LEU A 952 -1.18 -25.69 -1.86
CA LEU A 952 -2.22 -24.99 -1.10
C LEU A 952 -2.01 -25.11 0.42
N LEU A 953 -1.49 -26.24 0.91
CA LEU A 953 -1.11 -26.41 2.31
C LEU A 953 0.09 -25.53 2.70
N LEU A 954 1.14 -25.51 1.87
CA LEU A 954 2.34 -24.71 2.12
C LEU A 954 2.06 -23.20 2.00
N THR A 955 1.22 -22.76 1.05
CA THR A 955 0.78 -21.36 1.00
C THR A 955 -0.11 -21.02 2.18
N LEU A 956 -1.04 -21.88 2.62
CA LEU A 956 -1.85 -21.62 3.82
C LEU A 956 -1.00 -21.38 5.08
N ILE A 957 0.04 -22.19 5.29
CA ILE A 957 0.98 -22.02 6.40
C ILE A 957 1.73 -20.69 6.29
N ALA A 958 2.23 -20.37 5.09
CA ALA A 958 2.91 -19.10 4.82
C ALA A 958 1.99 -17.87 5.01
N HIS A 959 0.77 -17.93 4.49
CA HIS A 959 -0.21 -16.85 4.51
C HIS A 959 -0.66 -16.52 5.92
N ARG A 960 -0.94 -17.55 6.73
CA ARG A 960 -1.26 -17.45 8.16
C ARG A 960 -0.16 -16.70 8.94
N TYR A 961 1.11 -16.92 8.60
CA TYR A 961 2.23 -16.18 9.18
C TYR A 961 2.27 -14.73 8.69
N LEU A 962 2.20 -14.50 7.37
CA LEU A 962 2.35 -13.16 6.79
C LEU A 962 1.24 -12.19 7.21
N ILE A 963 -0.02 -12.65 7.28
CA ILE A 963 -1.15 -11.86 7.78
C ILE A 963 -1.04 -11.61 9.29
N GLY A 964 -0.58 -12.63 10.03
CA GLY A 964 -0.39 -12.52 11.47
C GLY A 964 0.69 -11.52 11.86
N TYR A 965 1.78 -11.40 11.08
CA TYR A 965 3.01 -10.75 11.56
C TYR A 965 3.71 -9.79 10.59
N VAL A 966 3.48 -9.84 9.26
CA VAL A 966 4.33 -9.15 8.26
C VAL A 966 3.63 -8.04 7.48
N TYR A 967 2.36 -8.23 7.10
CA TYR A 967 1.58 -7.22 6.39
C TYR A 967 0.78 -6.39 7.40
N ALA A 968 0.95 -5.07 7.38
CA ALA A 968 0.05 -4.15 8.07
C ALA A 968 -1.19 -3.87 7.20
N ARG A 969 -2.31 -3.53 7.84
CA ARG A 969 -3.59 -3.15 7.20
C ARG A 969 -3.54 -1.69 6.77
N THR A 970 -2.54 -1.36 5.95
CA THR A 970 -2.30 -0.03 5.36
C THR A 970 -3.15 0.27 4.12
N LEU A 971 -4.14 -0.60 3.84
CA LEU A 971 -5.26 -0.33 2.95
C LEU A 971 -6.56 -0.68 3.66
N SER A 972 -7.62 -0.04 3.22
CA SER A 972 -8.98 -0.24 3.69
C SER A 972 -9.57 -1.61 3.36
N GLN A 973 -10.48 -2.08 4.21
CA GLN A 973 -11.24 -3.31 3.97
C GLN A 973 -12.39 -3.07 2.96
N THR A 974 -12.63 -4.03 2.06
CA THR A 974 -13.75 -4.00 1.09
C THR A 974 -14.93 -4.91 1.50
N GLY A 975 -14.81 -5.59 2.64
CA GLY A 975 -15.80 -6.54 3.15
C GLY A 975 -15.82 -7.86 2.39
N GLY A 976 -14.66 -8.33 1.91
CA GLY A 976 -14.50 -9.59 1.20
C GLY A 976 -14.85 -9.56 -0.30
N LEU A 977 -14.89 -8.39 -0.93
CA LEU A 977 -15.37 -8.21 -2.32
C LEU A 977 -14.60 -9.09 -3.32
N LEU A 978 -13.27 -9.04 -3.29
CA LEU A 978 -12.39 -9.81 -4.16
C LEU A 978 -12.53 -11.33 -3.94
N GLN A 979 -12.75 -11.73 -2.69
CA GLN A 979 -12.89 -13.10 -2.20
C GLN A 979 -14.24 -13.69 -2.64
N MET A 980 -15.30 -12.88 -2.62
CA MET A 980 -16.62 -13.23 -3.16
C MET A 980 -16.58 -13.39 -4.69
N TRP A 981 -15.88 -12.49 -5.40
CA TRP A 981 -15.66 -12.61 -6.84
C TRP A 981 -14.84 -13.86 -7.18
N LEU A 982 -13.79 -14.14 -6.41
CA LEU A 982 -12.95 -15.33 -6.56
C LEU A 982 -13.75 -16.62 -6.33
N LEU A 983 -14.53 -16.74 -5.24
CA LEU A 983 -15.37 -17.94 -5.02
C LEU A 983 -16.38 -18.16 -6.15
N LYS A 984 -17.03 -17.09 -6.66
CA LYS A 984 -17.89 -17.18 -7.85
C LYS A 984 -17.13 -17.73 -9.06
N ARG A 985 -15.90 -17.23 -9.29
CA ARG A 985 -15.07 -17.62 -10.44
C ARG A 985 -14.48 -19.02 -10.32
N LEU A 986 -14.14 -19.46 -9.12
CA LEU A 986 -13.79 -20.85 -8.81
C LEU A 986 -14.97 -21.79 -9.07
N GLY A 987 -16.20 -21.38 -8.72
CA GLY A 987 -17.42 -22.10 -9.07
C GLY A 987 -17.59 -22.28 -10.59
N THR A 988 -17.31 -21.25 -11.39
CA THR A 988 -17.32 -21.37 -12.87
C THR A 988 -16.15 -22.17 -13.44
N ILE A 989 -15.00 -22.24 -12.75
CA ILE A 989 -13.85 -23.07 -13.14
C ILE A 989 -14.17 -24.56 -13.05
N LEU A 990 -15.03 -25.00 -12.11
CA LEU A 990 -15.43 -26.40 -11.97
C LEU A 990 -15.96 -27.03 -13.28
N ALA A 991 -16.57 -26.23 -14.15
CA ALA A 991 -17.09 -26.67 -15.44
C ALA A 991 -16.00 -27.15 -16.41
N LEU A 992 -14.74 -26.74 -16.23
CA LEU A 992 -13.64 -27.13 -17.11
C LEU A 992 -13.36 -28.64 -17.06
N GLN A 993 -13.61 -29.31 -15.93
CA GLN A 993 -13.38 -30.74 -15.76
C GLN A 993 -14.31 -31.61 -16.63
N PRO A 994 -15.65 -31.51 -16.51
CA PRO A 994 -16.55 -32.24 -17.39
C PRO A 994 -16.49 -31.72 -18.84
N LEU A 995 -16.13 -30.46 -19.09
CA LEU A 995 -15.93 -29.95 -20.45
C LEU A 995 -14.76 -30.65 -21.15
N LEU A 996 -13.58 -30.68 -20.53
CA LEU A 996 -12.39 -31.32 -21.10
C LEU A 996 -12.60 -32.83 -21.26
N LEU A 997 -13.12 -33.50 -20.23
CA LEU A 997 -13.43 -34.93 -20.29
C LEU A 997 -14.52 -35.24 -21.34
N GLY A 998 -15.57 -34.43 -21.43
CA GLY A 998 -16.64 -34.62 -22.40
C GLY A 998 -16.18 -34.49 -23.84
N LEU A 999 -15.28 -33.53 -24.13
CA LEU A 999 -14.63 -33.40 -25.43
C LEU A 999 -13.72 -34.60 -25.75
N ILE A 1000 -12.98 -35.11 -24.76
CA ILE A 1000 -12.15 -36.32 -24.90
C ILE A 1000 -13.02 -37.54 -25.24
N LEU A 1001 -14.14 -37.77 -24.55
CA LEU A 1001 -15.04 -38.88 -24.84
C LEU A 1001 -15.75 -38.74 -26.21
N LEU A 1002 -16.16 -37.52 -26.57
CA LEU A 1002 -16.81 -37.24 -27.86
C LEU A 1002 -15.85 -37.48 -29.04
N SER A 1003 -14.55 -37.20 -28.88
CA SER A 1003 -13.53 -37.53 -29.90
C SER A 1003 -13.42 -39.04 -30.20
N ARG A 1004 -13.81 -39.88 -29.22
CA ARG A 1004 -13.84 -41.35 -29.32
C ARG A 1004 -15.25 -41.89 -29.62
N GLN A 1005 -16.15 -41.06 -30.14
CA GLN A 1005 -17.52 -41.41 -30.53
C GLN A 1005 -18.44 -41.87 -29.38
N LEU A 1006 -18.07 -41.63 -28.12
CA LEU A 1006 -18.94 -41.86 -26.96
C LEU A 1006 -19.91 -40.68 -26.77
N TRP A 1007 -20.86 -40.56 -27.70
CA TRP A 1007 -21.77 -39.42 -27.81
C TRP A 1007 -22.65 -39.20 -26.58
N ALA A 1008 -23.11 -40.27 -25.92
CA ALA A 1008 -23.97 -40.17 -24.74
C ALA A 1008 -23.17 -39.71 -23.51
N GLU A 1009 -22.06 -40.39 -23.22
CA GLU A 1009 -21.18 -40.12 -22.10
C GLU A 1009 -20.52 -38.72 -22.22
N GLY A 1010 -20.05 -38.35 -23.41
CA GLY A 1010 -19.50 -37.02 -23.69
C GLY A 1010 -20.56 -35.92 -23.67
N GLY A 1011 -21.75 -36.17 -24.23
CA GLY A 1011 -22.86 -35.22 -24.25
C GLY A 1011 -23.39 -34.87 -22.85
N VAL A 1012 -23.53 -35.85 -21.96
CA VAL A 1012 -23.94 -35.64 -20.57
C VAL A 1012 -22.92 -34.77 -19.81
N LEU A 1013 -21.62 -35.00 -20.02
CA LEU A 1013 -20.57 -34.19 -19.40
C LEU A 1013 -20.56 -32.74 -19.92
N ILE A 1014 -20.68 -32.53 -21.24
CA ILE A 1014 -20.77 -31.18 -21.82
C ILE A 1014 -22.02 -30.45 -21.31
N ALA A 1015 -23.16 -31.13 -21.20
CA ALA A 1015 -24.38 -30.58 -20.60
C ALA A 1015 -24.18 -30.18 -19.13
N ALA A 1016 -23.50 -31.02 -18.33
CA ALA A 1016 -23.17 -30.71 -16.93
C ALA A 1016 -22.19 -29.51 -16.81
N ALA A 1017 -21.26 -29.36 -17.74
CA ALA A 1017 -20.37 -28.20 -17.81
C ALA A 1017 -21.16 -26.89 -18.06
N VAL A 1018 -22.02 -26.87 -19.07
CA VAL A 1018 -22.86 -25.70 -19.39
C VAL A 1018 -23.81 -25.39 -18.23
N PHE A 1019 -24.48 -26.42 -17.68
CA PHE A 1019 -25.37 -26.27 -16.54
C PHE A 1019 -24.68 -25.66 -15.32
N THR A 1020 -23.47 -26.09 -14.97
CA THR A 1020 -22.75 -25.52 -13.81
C THR A 1020 -22.36 -24.05 -14.00
N VAL A 1021 -21.91 -23.64 -15.20
CA VAL A 1021 -21.65 -22.21 -15.47
C VAL A 1021 -22.92 -21.39 -15.32
N VAL A 1022 -24.03 -21.80 -15.95
CA VAL A 1022 -25.32 -21.09 -15.88
C VAL A 1022 -25.86 -21.04 -14.45
N PHE A 1023 -25.81 -22.16 -13.72
CA PHE A 1023 -26.29 -22.26 -12.34
C PHE A 1023 -25.46 -21.39 -11.38
N VAL A 1024 -24.12 -21.40 -11.49
CA VAL A 1024 -23.25 -20.55 -10.66
C VAL A 1024 -23.47 -19.08 -10.99
N GLU A 1025 -23.50 -18.69 -12.27
CA GLU A 1025 -23.76 -17.30 -12.66
C GLU A 1025 -25.14 -16.82 -12.17
N ALA A 1026 -26.20 -17.60 -12.38
CA ALA A 1026 -27.56 -17.27 -11.94
C ALA A 1026 -27.70 -17.20 -10.41
N TYR A 1027 -27.24 -18.22 -9.67
CA TYR A 1027 -27.32 -18.25 -8.20
C TYR A 1027 -26.52 -17.10 -7.57
N THR A 1028 -25.29 -16.88 -8.05
CA THR A 1028 -24.43 -15.81 -7.51
C THR A 1028 -24.98 -14.43 -7.88
N CYS A 1029 -25.55 -14.24 -9.08
CA CYS A 1029 -26.25 -13.02 -9.46
C CYS A 1029 -27.47 -12.78 -8.54
N PHE A 1030 -28.34 -13.78 -8.36
CA PHE A 1030 -29.51 -13.69 -7.50
C PHE A 1030 -29.16 -13.35 -6.04
N LYS A 1031 -28.13 -13.99 -5.46
CA LYS A 1031 -27.69 -13.70 -4.08
C LYS A 1031 -26.96 -12.35 -3.94
N MET A 1032 -26.33 -11.84 -5.00
CA MET A 1032 -25.66 -10.52 -5.00
C MET A 1032 -26.55 -9.36 -5.46
N ARG A 1033 -27.76 -9.64 -5.97
CA ARG A 1033 -28.71 -8.63 -6.43
C ARG A 1033 -29.04 -7.65 -5.30
N GLN A 1034 -28.51 -6.44 -5.43
CA GLN A 1034 -28.88 -5.30 -4.58
C GLN A 1034 -30.25 -4.74 -5.02
N PRO A 1035 -30.99 -4.05 -4.13
CA PRO A 1035 -32.18 -3.29 -4.51
C PRO A 1035 -31.86 -2.27 -5.62
N GLY A 1036 -32.72 -2.19 -6.64
CA GLY A 1036 -32.55 -1.25 -7.76
C GLY A 1036 -33.23 0.10 -7.51
N LEU A 1037 -33.16 1.01 -8.48
CA LEU A 1037 -33.85 2.31 -8.42
C LEU A 1037 -35.35 2.15 -8.15
N ASN A 1038 -36.00 1.16 -8.76
CA ASN A 1038 -37.43 0.86 -8.61
C ASN A 1038 -37.86 0.42 -7.20
N SER A 1039 -36.92 0.20 -6.27
CA SER A 1039 -37.22 -0.10 -4.85
C SER A 1039 -37.03 1.11 -3.91
N LEU A 1040 -36.63 2.26 -4.45
CA LEU A 1040 -36.61 3.54 -3.73
C LEU A 1040 -38.03 4.13 -3.64
N SER A 1041 -38.30 4.91 -2.60
CA SER A 1041 -39.51 5.74 -2.48
C SER A 1041 -39.69 6.70 -3.67
N HIS A 1042 -40.94 6.98 -4.07
CA HIS A 1042 -41.20 7.89 -5.20
C HIS A 1042 -40.67 9.33 -4.96
N VAL A 1043 -40.57 9.77 -3.71
CA VAL A 1043 -39.95 11.05 -3.35
C VAL A 1043 -38.46 11.05 -3.69
N THR A 1044 -37.71 10.02 -3.27
CA THR A 1044 -36.27 9.91 -3.60
C THR A 1044 -36.01 9.60 -5.07
N GLN A 1045 -36.93 8.92 -5.77
CA GLN A 1045 -36.90 8.83 -7.23
C GLN A 1045 -37.01 10.22 -7.87
N ASN A 1046 -37.98 11.04 -7.45
CA ASN A 1046 -38.18 12.40 -7.99
C ASN A 1046 -37.00 13.35 -7.68
N SER A 1047 -36.36 13.23 -6.52
CA SER A 1047 -35.17 14.03 -6.19
C SER A 1047 -33.93 13.61 -6.98
N LEU A 1048 -33.68 12.30 -7.13
CA LEU A 1048 -32.63 11.78 -8.02
C LEU A 1048 -32.86 12.16 -9.48
N ASP A 1049 -34.11 12.15 -9.94
CA ASP A 1049 -34.46 12.54 -11.31
C ASP A 1049 -34.29 14.06 -11.52
N THR A 1050 -34.53 14.87 -10.49
CA THR A 1050 -34.27 16.33 -10.46
C THR A 1050 -32.77 16.63 -10.46
N PHE A 1051 -31.99 15.90 -9.66
CA PHE A 1051 -30.54 15.93 -9.66
C PHE A 1051 -29.99 15.54 -11.05
N ALA A 1052 -30.49 14.45 -11.65
CA ALA A 1052 -30.10 13.98 -12.98
C ALA A 1052 -30.42 15.01 -14.09
N LYS A 1053 -31.58 15.67 -14.02
CA LYS A 1053 -31.96 16.75 -14.95
C LYS A 1053 -31.07 17.99 -14.79
N ARG A 1054 -30.58 18.28 -13.57
CA ARG A 1054 -29.72 19.44 -13.29
C ARG A 1054 -28.24 19.18 -13.56
N ALA A 1055 -27.76 17.96 -13.36
CA ALA A 1055 -26.38 17.53 -13.62
C ALA A 1055 -26.03 17.54 -15.12
N ARG A 1056 -27.01 17.27 -16.00
CA ARG A 1056 -26.82 17.26 -17.46
C ARG A 1056 -26.49 18.67 -18.00
N PRO A 1057 -25.65 18.77 -19.06
CA PRO A 1057 -25.32 20.06 -19.66
C PRO A 1057 -26.54 20.72 -20.30
N LYS A 1058 -26.69 22.04 -20.11
CA LYS A 1058 -27.71 22.85 -20.79
C LYS A 1058 -27.41 22.94 -22.30
N ARG A 1059 -28.00 22.03 -23.07
CA ARG A 1059 -27.77 21.83 -24.52
C ARG A 1059 -27.89 23.09 -25.41
N ASN A 1060 -28.55 24.16 -24.94
CA ASN A 1060 -28.88 25.34 -25.76
C ASN A 1060 -28.11 26.62 -25.39
N GLN A 1061 -27.18 26.60 -24.42
CA GLN A 1061 -26.47 27.81 -23.96
C GLN A 1061 -25.03 27.90 -24.54
N ARG A 1062 -24.91 27.79 -25.88
CA ARG A 1062 -23.60 27.79 -26.60
C ARG A 1062 -23.64 28.48 -27.97
N LEU A 1063 -24.45 29.54 -28.10
CA LEU A 1063 -24.62 30.33 -29.34
C LEU A 1063 -24.72 31.86 -29.10
N THR A 1064 -24.31 32.34 -27.93
CA THR A 1064 -24.26 33.78 -27.58
C THR A 1064 -23.00 34.10 -26.78
N GLU A 1065 -21.83 33.77 -27.34
CA GLU A 1065 -20.52 34.07 -26.74
C GLU A 1065 -20.06 35.51 -27.05
N GLU A 1066 -20.74 36.21 -27.97
CA GLU A 1066 -20.60 37.66 -28.23
C GLU A 1066 -21.55 38.52 -27.36
N SER A 1067 -21.76 38.15 -26.10
CA SER A 1067 -22.64 38.89 -25.17
C SER A 1067 -22.02 39.11 -23.78
N SER A 1068 -20.69 39.13 -23.72
CA SER A 1068 -19.88 39.53 -22.55
C SER A 1068 -20.01 41.02 -22.18
N SER A 1069 -20.71 41.82 -22.98
CA SER A 1069 -20.81 43.29 -22.85
C SER A 1069 -22.08 43.82 -22.15
N PHE A 1070 -23.13 43.01 -21.95
CA PHE A 1070 -24.41 43.48 -21.40
C PHE A 1070 -24.69 43.12 -19.93
N ALA A 1071 -23.75 42.46 -19.24
CA ALA A 1071 -23.86 42.09 -17.82
C ALA A 1071 -23.65 43.26 -16.82
N ILE A 1072 -23.93 44.51 -17.23
CA ILE A 1072 -23.65 45.73 -16.45
C ILE A 1072 -24.93 46.34 -15.83
N SER A 1073 -26.11 46.13 -16.42
CA SER A 1073 -27.36 46.80 -15.99
C SER A 1073 -28.24 45.94 -15.06
N GLY A 1074 -27.60 45.20 -14.15
CA GLY A 1074 -28.27 44.47 -13.08
C GLY A 1074 -27.45 44.58 -11.80
N ARG A 1075 -28.03 45.15 -10.73
CA ARG A 1075 -27.41 45.20 -9.39
C ARG A 1075 -27.46 43.84 -8.70
N ALA A 1076 -26.90 42.81 -9.34
CA ALA A 1076 -26.23 41.76 -8.59
C ALA A 1076 -25.11 42.45 -7.81
N ALA A 1077 -25.24 42.49 -6.49
CA ALA A 1077 -24.10 42.91 -5.68
C ALA A 1077 -22.93 41.98 -6.02
N ARG A 1078 -21.74 42.55 -6.27
CA ARG A 1078 -20.52 41.82 -5.94
C ARG A 1078 -20.70 41.41 -4.49
N THR A 1079 -20.85 40.11 -4.24
CA THR A 1079 -20.67 39.54 -2.91
C THR A 1079 -19.20 39.76 -2.58
N ARG A 1080 -18.91 40.95 -2.03
CA ARG A 1080 -17.61 41.40 -1.57
C ARG A 1080 -17.11 40.30 -0.64
N GLY A 1081 -16.20 39.46 -1.15
CA GLY A 1081 -15.83 38.18 -0.57
C GLY A 1081 -15.53 38.38 0.90
N SER A 1082 -16.50 38.01 1.74
CA SER A 1082 -16.47 38.53 3.10
C SER A 1082 -15.37 37.80 3.83
N MET A 1083 -14.42 38.54 4.40
CA MET A 1083 -13.50 37.92 5.35
C MET A 1083 -14.27 37.23 6.47
N ALA A 1084 -15.51 37.63 6.80
CA ALA A 1084 -16.36 36.85 7.71
C ALA A 1084 -16.82 35.50 7.14
N SER A 1085 -16.98 35.33 5.82
CA SER A 1085 -17.28 34.02 5.20
C SER A 1085 -16.03 33.15 5.04
N VAL A 1086 -14.88 33.76 4.77
CA VAL A 1086 -13.58 33.06 4.76
C VAL A 1086 -13.18 32.67 6.18
N LEU A 1087 -13.40 33.54 7.18
CA LEU A 1087 -13.22 33.24 8.60
C LEU A 1087 -14.31 32.34 9.19
N GLU A 1088 -15.54 32.32 8.65
CA GLU A 1088 -16.55 31.30 8.98
C GLU A 1088 -16.10 29.94 8.43
N MET A 1089 -15.58 29.86 7.19
CA MET A 1089 -15.06 28.60 6.66
C MET A 1089 -13.73 28.18 7.31
N MET A 1090 -12.84 29.12 7.61
CA MET A 1090 -11.58 28.88 8.34
C MET A 1090 -11.80 28.60 9.82
N SER A 1091 -12.85 29.11 10.48
CA SER A 1091 -13.23 28.60 11.80
C SER A 1091 -13.97 27.26 11.69
N VAL A 1092 -14.62 26.95 10.57
CA VAL A 1092 -15.14 25.60 10.27
C VAL A 1092 -14.04 24.61 9.83
N THR A 1093 -12.79 25.04 9.60
CA THR A 1093 -11.62 24.12 9.44
C THR A 1093 -10.62 24.16 10.59
N LEU A 1094 -10.37 25.32 11.21
CA LEU A 1094 -9.46 25.50 12.36
C LEU A 1094 -10.15 25.32 13.72
N ALA A 1095 -11.44 25.68 13.84
CA ALA A 1095 -12.26 25.39 15.02
C ALA A 1095 -13.22 24.20 14.82
N VAL A 1096 -13.12 23.50 13.68
CA VAL A 1096 -13.32 22.03 13.66
C VAL A 1096 -11.99 21.35 14.01
N MET A 1097 -11.50 21.67 15.22
CA MET A 1097 -11.18 20.57 16.11
C MET A 1097 -12.51 19.87 16.42
N PRO A 1098 -12.77 18.66 15.91
CA PRO A 1098 -14.00 17.95 16.23
C PRO A 1098 -14.02 17.73 17.75
N SER A 1099 -14.97 18.36 18.45
CA SER A 1099 -15.11 18.25 19.91
C SER A 1099 -15.00 16.78 20.31
N THR A 1100 -14.02 16.43 21.14
CA THR A 1100 -13.43 15.08 21.30
C THR A 1100 -14.37 13.98 21.79
N THR A 1101 -15.66 14.29 21.93
CA THR A 1101 -16.76 13.46 22.41
C THR A 1101 -17.90 13.30 21.41
N ARG A 1102 -17.98 14.08 20.32
CA ARG A 1102 -19.04 13.95 19.28
C ARG A 1102 -18.72 12.86 18.27
N THR A 1103 -18.90 11.61 18.70
CA THR A 1103 -19.20 10.41 17.90
C THR A 1103 -18.71 10.43 16.44
N ARG A 1104 -17.44 10.08 16.22
CA ARG A 1104 -16.86 9.82 14.90
C ARG A 1104 -17.74 8.85 14.10
N GLY A 1105 -18.05 9.21 12.85
CA GLY A 1105 -18.84 8.36 11.95
C GLY A 1105 -18.13 7.06 11.58
N PRO A 1106 -18.86 6.01 11.15
CA PRO A 1106 -18.28 4.73 10.74
C PRO A 1106 -17.58 4.78 9.37
N VAL A 1107 -17.69 5.91 8.66
CA VAL A 1107 -16.97 6.22 7.42
C VAL A 1107 -16.41 7.65 7.58
N PRO A 1108 -15.14 7.92 7.23
CA PRO A 1108 -14.15 7.00 6.68
C PRO A 1108 -13.70 5.91 7.68
N LEU A 1109 -13.44 4.72 7.16
CA LEU A 1109 -12.83 3.63 7.93
C LEU A 1109 -11.41 4.00 8.37
N GLN A 1110 -11.01 3.53 9.55
CA GLN A 1110 -9.65 3.69 10.05
C GLN A 1110 -8.75 2.58 9.48
N THR A 1111 -7.53 2.91 9.08
CA THR A 1111 -6.51 1.96 8.63
C THR A 1111 -5.29 1.97 9.55
N GLU A 1112 -4.38 1.01 9.41
CA GLU A 1112 -3.13 0.96 10.18
C GLU A 1112 -2.05 1.93 9.63
N THR A 1113 -2.36 2.87 8.73
CA THR A 1113 -1.34 3.78 8.15
C THR A 1113 -0.83 4.84 9.11
N LEU A 1114 0.47 5.14 9.00
CA LEU A 1114 1.11 6.27 9.66
C LEU A 1114 1.81 7.14 8.60
N ASN A 1115 1.19 8.26 8.25
CA ASN A 1115 1.84 9.29 7.43
C ASN A 1115 2.86 10.04 8.31
N ASP A 1116 4.14 10.00 7.95
CA ASP A 1116 5.23 10.57 8.75
C ASP A 1116 5.28 12.10 8.73
N LEU A 1117 4.50 12.75 7.85
CA LEU A 1117 4.34 14.21 7.78
C LEU A 1117 3.25 14.73 8.72
N THR A 1118 2.17 13.94 8.93
CA THR A 1118 1.01 14.35 9.74
C THR A 1118 1.02 13.74 11.14
N ALA A 1119 1.65 12.58 11.30
CA ALA A 1119 1.72 11.80 12.55
C ALA A 1119 3.18 11.54 12.96
N THR A 1120 4.09 12.51 12.74
CA THR A 1120 5.53 12.37 12.99
C THR A 1120 5.85 11.89 14.42
N GLU A 1121 5.13 12.40 15.42
CA GLU A 1121 5.25 11.96 16.82
C GLU A 1121 4.91 10.50 17.06
N ARG A 1122 3.96 9.97 16.28
CA ARG A 1122 3.53 8.58 16.35
C ARG A 1122 4.52 7.68 15.61
N ALA A 1123 4.97 8.11 14.43
CA ALA A 1123 6.05 7.47 13.67
C ALA A 1123 7.32 7.33 14.52
N ALA A 1124 7.74 8.40 15.22
CA ALA A 1124 8.88 8.41 16.14
C ALA A 1124 8.72 7.51 17.37
N ARG A 1125 7.48 7.18 17.77
CA ARG A 1125 7.17 6.22 18.83
C ARG A 1125 7.04 4.77 18.31
N THR A 1126 6.75 4.57 17.02
CA THR A 1126 6.63 3.24 16.39
C THR A 1126 7.93 2.78 15.73
N HIS A 1127 8.77 2.09 16.51
CA HIS A 1127 9.96 1.39 16.01
C HIS A 1127 10.06 0.00 16.66
N PRO A 1128 10.76 -0.97 16.04
CA PRO A 1128 10.84 -2.37 16.52
C PRO A 1128 11.50 -2.52 17.90
N ASP A 1129 12.36 -1.59 18.28
CA ASP A 1129 13.12 -1.58 19.52
C ASP A 1129 12.43 -0.72 20.62
N ALA A 1130 11.16 -0.34 20.39
CA ALA A 1130 10.39 0.51 21.28
C ALA A 1130 9.99 -0.22 22.57
N PRO A 1131 9.97 0.48 23.73
CA PRO A 1131 9.35 -0.02 24.94
C PRO A 1131 7.90 -0.47 24.68
N PRO A 1132 7.47 -1.65 25.19
CA PRO A 1132 6.12 -2.17 24.92
C PRO A 1132 5.01 -1.28 25.49
N TYR A 1133 5.33 -0.50 26.52
CA TYR A 1133 4.45 0.49 27.15
C TYR A 1133 5.10 1.88 27.05
N LEU A 1134 4.91 2.54 25.90
CA LEU A 1134 5.10 3.98 25.82
C LEU A 1134 3.83 4.67 26.34
N PRO A 1135 3.94 5.78 27.11
CA PRO A 1135 2.79 6.56 27.51
C PRO A 1135 2.09 7.15 26.28
N PRO A 1136 0.78 7.46 26.37
CA PRO A 1136 0.06 8.13 25.29
C PRO A 1136 0.69 9.48 24.92
N LEU A 1137 0.27 10.03 23.79
CA LEU A 1137 0.56 11.41 23.43
C LEU A 1137 -0.15 12.34 24.43
N SER A 1138 0.47 13.49 24.72
CA SER A 1138 -0.07 14.51 25.64
C SER A 1138 -1.23 15.32 25.05
N PHE A 1139 -1.50 15.13 23.77
CA PHE A 1139 -2.57 15.70 22.97
C PHE A 1139 -2.99 14.64 21.94
N ALA A 1140 -4.12 14.85 21.25
CA ALA A 1140 -4.54 13.97 20.17
C ALA A 1140 -3.54 14.02 19.00
N ASP A 1141 -3.34 12.89 18.33
CA ASP A 1141 -2.60 12.84 17.08
C ASP A 1141 -3.37 13.65 16.03
N HIS A 1142 -2.73 14.61 15.36
CA HIS A 1142 -3.40 15.47 14.38
C HIS A 1142 -3.98 14.65 13.21
N ALA A 1143 -3.38 13.50 12.89
CA ALA A 1143 -3.93 12.55 11.95
C ALA A 1143 -5.21 11.85 12.46
N GLU A 1144 -5.42 11.73 13.78
CA GLU A 1144 -6.68 11.27 14.38
C GLU A 1144 -7.75 12.36 14.42
N GLU A 1145 -7.37 13.60 14.73
CA GLU A 1145 -8.28 14.76 14.69
C GLU A 1145 -8.84 14.98 13.28
N MET A 1146 -7.96 14.98 12.27
CA MET A 1146 -8.29 15.22 10.87
C MET A 1146 -8.80 13.96 10.14
N SER A 1147 -8.93 12.83 10.83
CA SER A 1147 -9.32 11.55 10.24
C SER A 1147 -10.75 11.53 9.67
N SER A 1148 -11.64 12.44 10.10
CA SER A 1148 -12.98 12.63 9.54
C SER A 1148 -13.04 13.64 8.40
N ILE A 1149 -11.95 14.35 8.08
CA ILE A 1149 -11.91 15.42 7.09
C ILE A 1149 -11.38 14.85 5.77
N MET A 1150 -12.18 14.92 4.71
CA MET A 1150 -11.94 14.23 3.44
C MET A 1150 -11.60 15.18 2.27
N TYR A 1151 -10.97 16.32 2.55
CA TYR A 1151 -10.23 17.03 1.51
C TYR A 1151 -8.90 16.31 1.19
N ALA A 1152 -8.32 16.68 0.06
CA ALA A 1152 -7.05 16.13 -0.42
C ALA A 1152 -5.90 16.44 0.56
N PRO A 1153 -4.91 15.54 0.71
CA PRO A 1153 -3.92 15.63 1.79
C PRO A 1153 -3.00 16.84 1.65
N GLU A 1154 -2.90 17.46 0.48
CA GLU A 1154 -2.16 18.71 0.26
C GLU A 1154 -2.84 19.89 0.95
N LEU A 1155 -4.17 19.99 0.81
CA LEU A 1155 -4.99 21.07 1.38
C LEU A 1155 -5.10 21.01 2.92
N ILE A 1156 -4.81 19.83 3.48
CA ILE A 1156 -4.78 19.58 4.93
C ILE A 1156 -3.34 19.23 5.39
N ALA A 1157 -2.31 19.64 4.65
CA ALA A 1157 -0.93 19.42 5.05
C ALA A 1157 -0.57 20.36 6.22
N PRO A 1158 -0.22 19.84 7.41
CA PRO A 1158 0.15 20.68 8.54
C PRO A 1158 1.55 21.28 8.37
N ALA A 1159 1.85 22.30 9.18
CA ALA A 1159 3.21 22.77 9.37
C ALA A 1159 4.13 21.60 9.80
N PRO A 1160 5.25 21.36 9.11
CA PRO A 1160 6.02 20.15 9.28
C PRO A 1160 6.77 20.12 10.61
N ILE A 1161 6.75 18.95 11.26
CA ILE A 1161 7.50 18.65 12.47
C ILE A 1161 8.88 18.10 12.07
N ILE A 1162 9.97 18.63 12.65
CA ILE A 1162 11.35 18.19 12.38
C ILE A 1162 11.71 16.99 13.27
N TRP A 1163 12.21 15.89 12.70
CA TRP A 1163 12.53 14.67 13.43
C TRP A 1163 14.04 14.54 13.69
N LEU A 1164 14.45 14.85 14.92
CA LEU A 1164 15.84 14.83 15.36
C LEU A 1164 16.23 13.49 16.03
N PRO A 1165 17.49 13.04 15.88
CA PRO A 1165 18.00 11.84 16.55
C PRO A 1165 18.25 12.12 18.04
N ASN A 1166 17.68 11.30 18.92
CA ASN A 1166 17.88 11.39 20.37
C ASN A 1166 19.26 10.86 20.75
N ASP A 1167 20.08 11.71 21.37
CA ASP A 1167 21.48 11.44 21.68
C ASP A 1167 21.73 11.26 23.19
N SER A 1168 22.87 10.65 23.54
CA SER A 1168 23.26 10.43 24.93
C SER A 1168 23.86 11.67 25.62
N ALA A 1169 24.38 12.64 24.85
CA ALA A 1169 24.92 13.90 25.38
C ALA A 1169 23.83 14.96 25.65
N GLY A 1170 22.64 14.79 25.06
CA GLY A 1170 21.50 15.69 25.20
C GLY A 1170 21.51 16.88 24.24
N VAL A 1171 22.41 16.92 23.25
CA VAL A 1171 22.53 18.04 22.30
C VAL A 1171 21.27 18.17 21.45
N ALA A 1172 20.63 17.06 21.07
CA ALA A 1172 19.37 17.08 20.36
C ALA A 1172 18.22 17.67 21.21
N ARG A 1173 18.34 17.64 22.54
CA ARG A 1173 17.33 18.19 23.47
C ARG A 1173 17.46 19.69 23.64
N SER A 1174 18.69 20.22 23.69
CA SER A 1174 18.91 21.66 23.61
C SER A 1174 18.49 22.18 22.23
N GLU A 1175 18.89 21.53 21.15
CA GLU A 1175 18.56 21.97 19.79
C GLU A 1175 17.03 21.92 19.52
N ALA A 1176 16.33 20.87 19.98
CA ALA A 1176 14.87 20.81 19.96
C ALA A 1176 14.21 21.96 20.73
N TYR A 1177 14.72 22.30 21.92
CA TYR A 1177 14.23 23.40 22.73
C TYR A 1177 14.48 24.76 22.08
N ASP A 1178 15.64 24.98 21.49
CA ASP A 1178 16.02 26.25 20.85
C ASP A 1178 15.31 26.44 19.50
N LEU A 1179 15.10 25.37 18.72
CA LEU A 1179 14.21 25.34 17.54
C LEU A 1179 12.77 25.74 17.90
N GLN A 1180 12.22 25.19 18.99
CA GLN A 1180 10.88 25.54 19.44
C GLN A 1180 10.84 26.99 19.99
N ARG A 1181 11.85 27.42 20.76
CA ARG A 1181 11.85 28.70 21.47
C ARG A 1181 12.19 29.92 20.61
N TYR A 1182 13.13 29.80 19.67
CA TYR A 1182 13.63 30.93 18.87
C TYR A 1182 13.19 30.89 17.41
N HIS A 1183 12.62 29.76 16.94
CA HIS A 1183 12.18 29.62 15.56
C HIS A 1183 10.70 29.22 15.42
N ASP A 1184 10.01 28.84 16.49
CA ASP A 1184 8.65 28.25 16.47
C ASP A 1184 8.54 27.06 15.49
N LEU A 1185 9.62 26.28 15.41
CA LEU A 1185 9.65 25.04 14.63
C LEU A 1185 9.41 23.88 15.58
N ARG A 1186 8.32 23.13 15.35
CA ARG A 1186 7.98 21.95 16.17
C ARG A 1186 8.99 20.84 15.89
N THR A 1187 9.53 20.24 16.95
CA THR A 1187 10.56 19.20 16.87
C THR A 1187 10.17 17.96 17.64
N THR A 1188 10.58 16.79 17.14
CA THR A 1188 10.37 15.50 17.81
C THR A 1188 11.65 14.70 17.86
N LEU A 1189 11.91 14.11 19.04
CA LEU A 1189 13.07 13.27 19.27
C LEU A 1189 12.75 11.80 18.98
N ASP A 1190 13.64 11.15 18.24
CA ASP A 1190 13.65 9.69 18.01
C ASP A 1190 13.53 8.93 19.33
N VAL A 1191 12.45 8.18 19.55
CA VAL A 1191 12.39 7.33 20.75
C VAL A 1191 13.38 6.19 20.51
N ARG A 1192 14.27 5.95 21.48
CA ARG A 1192 15.15 4.78 21.50
C ARG A 1192 15.11 4.14 22.86
N ALA A 1193 15.40 2.84 22.90
CA ALA A 1193 15.62 2.12 24.16
C ALA A 1193 16.76 2.78 24.94
N LYS A 1194 16.63 2.84 26.28
CA LYS A 1194 17.71 3.33 27.18
C LYS A 1194 18.99 2.50 27.08
N GLU A 1195 18.91 1.29 26.52
CA GLU A 1195 20.01 0.35 26.34
C GLU A 1195 21.00 0.80 25.24
N ASP A 1196 20.54 1.59 24.25
CA ASP A 1196 21.38 2.23 23.23
C ASP A 1196 22.24 3.39 23.81
N VAL A 1197 21.87 3.92 24.99
CA VAL A 1197 22.61 5.01 25.66
C VAL A 1197 23.91 4.49 26.28
N HIS A 1198 23.91 3.26 26.80
CA HIS A 1198 25.10 2.45 27.07
C HIS A 1198 24.72 0.97 27.22
N PRO A 1199 25.45 0.03 26.57
CA PRO A 1199 25.40 -1.38 26.97
C PRO A 1199 26.08 -1.53 28.33
N GLN A 1200 25.32 -1.37 29.42
CA GLN A 1200 25.82 -1.54 30.79
C GLN A 1200 26.22 -3.01 31.03
N ARG A 1201 27.48 -3.31 30.73
CA ARG A 1201 28.06 -4.65 30.68
C ARG A 1201 27.77 -5.44 31.96
N SER A 1202 26.84 -6.39 31.89
CA SER A 1202 26.41 -7.21 33.02
C SER A 1202 27.58 -8.04 33.55
N SER A 1203 28.16 -7.64 34.68
CA SER A 1203 29.36 -8.20 35.30
C SER A 1203 29.11 -9.53 36.04
N SER A 1204 28.09 -10.29 35.61
CA SER A 1204 27.55 -11.48 36.28
C SER A 1204 27.83 -12.78 35.50
N SER A 1205 29.07 -12.98 35.07
CA SER A 1205 29.50 -14.22 34.37
C SER A 1205 30.92 -14.69 34.71
N ARG A 1206 31.50 -14.22 35.83
CA ARG A 1206 32.86 -14.58 36.29
C ARG A 1206 32.89 -15.39 37.59
N ALA A 1207 31.80 -16.08 37.92
CA ALA A 1207 31.66 -16.90 39.12
C ALA A 1207 30.98 -18.25 38.82
N HIS A 1208 31.52 -18.99 37.86
CA HIS A 1208 31.52 -20.47 37.83
C HIS A 1208 32.39 -20.97 36.68
N ARG A 1209 33.60 -21.40 37.01
CA ARG A 1209 34.43 -22.32 36.22
C ARG A 1209 35.38 -23.05 37.16
#